data_AF-A0A958LJI2-F1
#
_entry.id   AF-A0A958LJI2-F1
#
_cell.length_a   1.000
_cell.length_b   1.000
_cell.length_c   1.000
_cell.angle_alpha   90.00
_cell.angle_beta   90.00
_cell.angle_gamma   90.00
#
_symmetry.space_group_name_H-M   'P 1'
#
loop_
_entity.id
_entity.type
_entity.pdbx_description
1 polymer ?
#
loop_
_entity_poly.entity_id
_entity_poly.type
_entity_poly.pdbx_seq_one_letter_code
_entity_poly.pdbx_strand_id
1 'polypeptide(L)'
;EGIENIPPAIAIEQKNAVKSSRSTVGTASEVLDYLRLLYEKIGQAYCPDHHIALKKDSVSEGSARIVTHFAGERGYILAPISKENRPVSAKKIYEQLLKDGIRRIYIPPKASSIKPKKTQTKASTPYYQASMGKILELENDPKLKKSGVPKEDFFVVIDRMAFSEDEMGRIADSLSQAYSASLKYNQQFKSGRALIVSTEGKHLNLSEDFSCSICSYSFPPISSRLFSFNSPIGACPKCKGFGNLLELDEKKIIPQPNLSLAQGALIPFTMPSAARDRRSLLSFCKKENIDVHSPWKDLPLQSRKLIWEGSDRFYGIKGLFDYLETKKYKMHVRVFFFFFKSNSTFNYCQKIRLCLAAHQVLIQSKSLSQLCEMTSPELHSFLKRIEFSEQQIEICKELYRQLLARLSYLEEVGIGYLTMDRSTKTLSGGEFQRLNLANQLGMGLSQTLYVLDEPTVGLHPRDNLRLINILKKLQNQGNTLVVVEHDHDVIWNASQIIEIGPGSGQFGGEVLFSGKAKDFLKFEKSNTLPYLLGQNQWKTTSPERPVSIDSYRFKIEILGCTGHNLKNVDLIIPLHRIVTVTGVSGSGKSSLVTHSLYPALVQTRENMLVQGLSYKELRGAELIKGLLMIDQSPIGKTARSNPVTYLKVYDFIRNIFANTPEAKAMGFSPGTFSLNVEGGRCPVCKGL
;
A
#
# COMPACT_ATOMS: atom_id res chain seq x y z
N GLU A 1 9.97 -3.72 -46.58
CA GLU A 1 9.72 -5.00 -45.88
C GLU A 1 8.86 -4.71 -44.67
N GLY A 2 7.60 -5.10 -44.71
CA GLY A 2 6.67 -4.98 -43.58
C GLY A 2 6.48 -6.34 -42.94
N ILE A 3 6.14 -6.36 -41.65
CA ILE A 3 5.73 -7.60 -40.99
C ILE A 3 4.21 -7.70 -41.16
N GLU A 4 3.75 -8.73 -41.86
CA GLU A 4 2.32 -8.97 -42.10
C GLU A 4 1.77 -9.96 -41.06
N ASN A 5 0.46 -9.85 -40.76
CA ASN A 5 -0.26 -10.80 -39.89
C ASN A 5 0.27 -10.93 -38.45
N ILE A 6 0.79 -9.85 -37.85
CA ILE A 6 1.19 -9.86 -36.43
C ILE A 6 -0.07 -9.92 -35.54
N PRO A 7 -0.28 -10.99 -34.74
CA PRO A 7 -1.30 -10.98 -33.71
C PRO A 7 -0.97 -9.92 -32.65
N PRO A 8 -1.95 -9.45 -31.85
CA PRO A 8 -1.67 -8.60 -30.69
C PRO A 8 -0.54 -9.19 -29.84
N ALA A 9 0.51 -8.40 -29.59
CA ALA A 9 1.73 -8.88 -28.94
C ALA A 9 1.90 -8.26 -27.54
N ILE A 10 2.29 -9.09 -26.57
CA ILE A 10 2.57 -8.70 -25.19
C ILE A 10 4.00 -9.12 -24.86
N ALA A 11 4.86 -8.14 -24.60
CA ALA A 11 6.21 -8.38 -24.08
C ALA A 11 6.21 -8.41 -22.55
N ILE A 12 6.77 -9.47 -21.97
CA ILE A 12 6.94 -9.62 -20.52
C ILE A 12 8.44 -9.57 -20.22
N GLU A 13 8.91 -8.37 -19.88
CA GLU A 13 10.31 -8.13 -19.50
C GLU A 13 10.58 -8.45 -18.02
N GLN A 14 11.85 -8.67 -17.69
CA GLN A 14 12.31 -8.88 -16.30
C GLN A 14 12.15 -7.65 -15.39
N LYS A 15 12.05 -6.44 -15.97
CA LYS A 15 12.15 -5.19 -15.21
C LYS A 15 10.84 -4.83 -14.52
N ASN A 16 10.90 -4.62 -13.22
CA ASN A 16 9.82 -3.97 -12.49
C ASN A 16 9.77 -2.48 -12.87
N ALA A 17 8.92 -2.15 -13.84
CA ALA A 17 8.69 -0.78 -14.29
C ALA A 17 7.94 0.06 -13.23
N VAL A 18 7.27 -0.58 -12.28
CA VAL A 18 6.38 0.10 -11.31
C VAL A 18 7.19 0.65 -10.14
N LYS A 19 7.39 1.98 -10.13
CA LYS A 19 8.10 2.69 -9.05
C LYS A 19 7.18 3.31 -8.00
N SER A 20 5.86 3.23 -8.20
CA SER A 20 4.86 3.86 -7.32
C SER A 20 4.67 3.06 -6.02
N SER A 21 4.67 3.75 -4.88
CA SER A 21 4.35 3.15 -3.58
C SER A 21 2.86 2.76 -3.43
N ARG A 22 2.00 3.27 -4.32
CA ARG A 22 0.56 2.98 -4.29
C ARG A 22 0.20 1.61 -4.87
N SER A 23 1.06 1.03 -5.71
CA SER A 23 0.80 -0.30 -6.27
C SER A 23 1.15 -1.39 -5.27
N THR A 24 0.20 -2.32 -5.08
CA THR A 24 0.32 -3.54 -4.27
C THR A 24 0.06 -4.78 -5.12
N VAL A 25 0.42 -5.96 -4.59
CA VAL A 25 0.09 -7.25 -5.20
C VAL A 25 -1.39 -7.31 -5.57
N GLY A 26 -2.28 -6.98 -4.64
CA GLY A 26 -3.73 -6.98 -4.88
C GLY A 26 -4.20 -6.01 -5.96
N THR A 27 -3.56 -4.84 -6.14
CA THR A 27 -3.90 -3.94 -7.26
C THR A 27 -3.37 -4.45 -8.60
N ALA A 28 -2.20 -5.09 -8.60
CA ALA A 28 -1.55 -5.54 -9.83
C ALA A 28 -2.13 -6.87 -10.35
N SER A 29 -2.71 -7.68 -9.47
CA SER A 29 -3.45 -8.91 -9.82
C SER A 29 -4.95 -8.69 -9.98
N GLU A 30 -5.42 -7.44 -9.87
CA GLU A 30 -6.85 -7.05 -9.83
C GLU A 30 -7.67 -7.68 -8.69
N VAL A 31 -7.09 -8.53 -7.84
CA VAL A 31 -7.78 -9.16 -6.70
C VAL A 31 -8.42 -8.11 -5.80
N LEU A 32 -7.73 -7.00 -5.56
CA LEU A 32 -8.29 -5.90 -4.77
C LEU A 32 -9.52 -5.29 -5.43
N ASP A 33 -9.60 -5.25 -6.76
CA ASP A 33 -10.71 -4.65 -7.49
C ASP A 33 -11.98 -5.48 -7.33
N TYR A 34 -11.84 -6.80 -7.43
CA TYR A 34 -12.90 -7.75 -7.14
C TYR A 34 -13.32 -7.72 -5.67
N LEU A 35 -12.37 -7.60 -4.73
CA LEU A 35 -12.69 -7.44 -3.31
C LEU A 35 -13.47 -6.13 -3.05
N ARG A 36 -13.08 -5.02 -3.68
CA ARG A 36 -13.80 -3.73 -3.55
C ARG A 36 -15.24 -3.84 -4.03
N LEU A 37 -15.46 -4.53 -5.14
CA LEU A 37 -16.81 -4.82 -5.65
C LEU A 37 -17.58 -5.75 -4.71
N LEU A 38 -16.93 -6.77 -4.13
CA LEU A 38 -17.58 -7.68 -3.19
C LEU A 38 -18.05 -6.93 -1.94
N TYR A 39 -17.20 -6.07 -1.36
CA TYR A 39 -17.57 -5.20 -0.24
C TYR A 39 -18.64 -4.17 -0.60
N GLU A 40 -18.68 -3.70 -1.84
CA GLU A 40 -19.77 -2.85 -2.32
C GLU A 40 -21.12 -3.60 -2.34
N LYS A 41 -21.14 -4.86 -2.77
CA LYS A 41 -22.37 -5.63 -2.96
C LYS A 41 -22.93 -6.26 -1.68
N ILE A 42 -22.06 -6.78 -0.81
CA ILE A 42 -22.49 -7.58 0.36
C ILE A 42 -21.94 -7.06 1.70
N GLY A 43 -21.13 -5.99 1.68
CA GLY A 43 -20.54 -5.44 2.89
C GLY A 43 -21.58 -4.81 3.81
N GLN A 44 -21.54 -5.15 5.10
CA GLN A 44 -22.40 -4.57 6.12
C GLN A 44 -21.64 -3.49 6.88
N ALA A 45 -22.13 -2.24 6.87
CA ALA A 45 -21.56 -1.16 7.65
C ALA A 45 -21.98 -1.23 9.13
N TYR A 46 -21.10 -0.83 10.03
CA TYR A 46 -21.32 -0.80 11.48
C TYR A 46 -21.12 0.60 12.06
N CYS A 47 -21.86 0.92 13.13
CA CYS A 47 -21.65 2.16 13.87
C CYS A 47 -20.29 2.12 14.59
N PRO A 48 -19.45 3.16 14.49
CA PRO A 48 -18.14 3.19 15.16
C PRO A 48 -18.26 3.19 16.69
N ASP A 49 -19.31 3.77 17.26
CA ASP A 49 -19.47 3.89 18.71
C ASP A 49 -20.29 2.75 19.32
N HIS A 50 -21.35 2.33 18.63
CA HIS A 50 -22.31 1.34 19.15
C HIS A 50 -22.06 -0.08 18.63
N HIS A 51 -21.25 -0.24 17.58
CA HIS A 51 -20.93 -1.52 16.93
C HIS A 51 -22.15 -2.33 16.48
N ILE A 52 -23.23 -1.64 16.09
CA ILE A 52 -24.44 -2.25 15.53
C ILE A 52 -24.47 -2.08 14.01
N ALA A 53 -25.09 -3.05 13.32
CA ALA A 53 -25.27 -3.01 11.87
C ALA A 53 -26.14 -1.81 11.46
N LEU A 54 -25.63 -0.99 10.54
CA LEU A 54 -26.34 0.14 9.97
C LEU A 54 -27.30 -0.37 8.90
N LYS A 55 -28.57 0.03 8.99
CA LYS A 55 -29.58 -0.33 8.00
C LYS A 55 -30.06 0.92 7.30
N LYS A 56 -30.48 0.72 6.05
CA LYS A 56 -31.31 1.65 5.31
C LYS A 56 -32.75 1.20 5.51
N ASP A 57 -33.63 2.14 5.79
CA ASP A 57 -35.04 1.90 6.01
C ASP A 57 -35.84 2.65 4.96
N SER A 58 -36.09 1.97 3.84
CA SER A 58 -37.13 2.43 2.90
C SER A 58 -38.49 2.50 3.62
N VAL A 59 -39.48 3.17 3.04
CA VAL A 59 -40.82 3.26 3.65
C VAL A 59 -41.38 1.86 3.93
N SER A 60 -41.25 0.92 3.00
CA SER A 60 -41.71 -0.46 3.18
C SER A 60 -40.95 -1.21 4.28
N GLU A 61 -39.61 -1.17 4.27
CA GLU A 61 -38.79 -1.87 5.28
C GLU A 61 -38.93 -1.26 6.67
N GLY A 62 -38.94 0.08 6.75
CA GLY A 62 -39.10 0.83 7.99
C GLY A 62 -40.47 0.55 8.61
N SER A 63 -41.52 0.50 7.80
CA SER A 63 -42.86 0.21 8.29
C SER A 63 -42.99 -1.25 8.78
N ALA A 64 -42.45 -2.22 8.03
CA ALA A 64 -42.40 -3.61 8.48
C ALA A 64 -41.61 -3.75 9.81
N ARG A 65 -40.51 -3.01 9.96
CA ARG A 65 -39.73 -2.95 11.20
C ARG A 65 -40.52 -2.35 12.36
N ILE A 66 -41.32 -1.31 12.14
CA ILE A 66 -42.17 -0.72 13.18
C ILE A 66 -43.14 -1.78 13.70
N VAL A 67 -43.85 -2.48 12.81
CA VAL A 67 -44.79 -3.52 13.20
C VAL A 67 -44.08 -4.66 13.93
N THR A 68 -42.94 -5.12 13.42
CA THR A 68 -42.16 -6.20 14.06
C THR A 68 -41.69 -5.83 15.48
N HIS A 69 -41.27 -4.59 15.70
CA HIS A 69 -40.66 -4.15 16.97
C HIS A 69 -41.65 -3.67 18.02
N PHE A 70 -42.81 -3.17 17.59
CA PHE A 70 -43.79 -2.53 18.46
C PHE A 70 -45.19 -3.17 18.32
N ALA A 71 -45.27 -4.43 17.90
CA ALA A 71 -46.52 -5.14 17.66
C ALA A 71 -47.51 -4.99 18.83
N GLY A 72 -48.67 -4.40 18.58
CA GLY A 72 -49.73 -4.19 19.57
C GLY A 72 -49.51 -2.98 20.50
N GLU A 73 -48.35 -2.32 20.44
CA GLU A 73 -48.10 -1.08 21.18
C GLU A 73 -48.71 0.13 20.46
N ARG A 74 -49.04 1.16 21.25
CA ARG A 74 -49.39 2.49 20.72
C ARG A 74 -48.19 3.42 20.83
N GLY A 75 -48.03 4.30 19.85
CA GLY A 75 -46.92 5.24 19.84
C GLY A 75 -47.11 6.41 18.89
N TYR A 76 -45.99 7.08 18.62
CA TYR A 76 -45.90 8.28 17.80
C TYR A 76 -44.86 8.07 16.70
N ILE A 77 -45.19 8.57 15.51
CA ILE A 77 -44.27 8.71 14.40
C ILE A 77 -43.83 10.17 14.37
N LEU A 78 -42.53 10.40 14.55
CA LEU A 78 -41.98 11.73 14.74
C LEU A 78 -40.95 12.08 13.66
N ALA A 79 -40.93 13.34 13.22
CA ALA A 79 -39.93 13.88 12.31
C ALA A 79 -38.94 14.79 13.04
N PRO A 80 -37.61 14.53 13.03
CA PRO A 80 -36.62 15.34 13.75
C PRO A 80 -36.40 16.72 13.12
N ILE A 81 -36.31 17.76 13.95
CA ILE A 81 -35.87 19.11 13.57
C ILE A 81 -34.68 19.50 14.45
N SER A 82 -33.48 19.48 13.86
CA SER A 82 -32.24 19.79 14.56
C SER A 82 -31.98 21.29 14.60
N LYS A 83 -31.53 21.80 15.74
CA LYS A 83 -31.14 23.20 15.99
C LYS A 83 -30.18 23.75 14.94
N GLU A 84 -29.15 22.97 14.59
CA GLU A 84 -28.07 23.39 13.70
C GLU A 84 -28.48 23.43 12.22
N ASN A 85 -29.57 22.73 11.86
CA ASN A 85 -29.96 22.52 10.47
C ASN A 85 -31.19 23.32 10.03
N ARG A 86 -31.66 24.25 10.86
CA ARG A 86 -32.89 25.01 10.60
C ARG A 86 -32.73 25.99 9.44
N PRO A 87 -33.66 26.00 8.47
CA PRO A 87 -33.57 26.92 7.33
C PRO A 87 -33.89 28.37 7.68
N VAL A 88 -34.69 28.58 8.72
CA VAL A 88 -35.23 29.90 9.09
C VAL A 88 -35.28 30.05 10.61
N SER A 89 -35.52 31.27 11.09
CA SER A 89 -35.64 31.57 12.51
C SER A 89 -36.78 30.79 13.17
N ALA A 90 -36.67 30.55 14.48
CA ALA A 90 -37.63 29.76 15.25
C ALA A 90 -39.09 30.23 15.12
N LYS A 91 -39.30 31.54 14.92
CA LYS A 91 -40.63 32.13 14.71
C LYS A 91 -41.22 31.80 13.34
N LYS A 92 -40.39 31.83 12.29
CA LYS A 92 -40.81 31.45 10.93
C LYS A 92 -41.10 29.96 10.81
N ILE A 93 -40.34 29.11 11.51
CA ILE A 93 -40.64 27.66 11.58
C ILE A 93 -41.99 27.43 12.24
N TYR A 94 -42.27 28.11 13.36
CA TYR A 94 -43.57 28.01 14.04
C TYR A 94 -44.73 28.36 13.10
N GLU A 95 -44.63 29.46 12.35
CA GLU A 95 -45.64 29.85 11.36
C GLU A 95 -45.76 28.86 10.19
N GLN A 96 -44.64 28.29 9.71
CA GLN A 96 -44.64 27.27 8.66
C GLN A 96 -45.28 25.95 9.11
N LEU A 97 -44.98 25.49 10.34
CA LEU A 97 -45.58 24.28 10.90
C LEU A 97 -47.10 24.42 10.96
N LEU A 98 -47.61 25.56 11.41
CA LEU A 98 -49.06 25.82 11.44
C LEU A 98 -49.68 25.87 10.04
N LYS A 99 -49.00 26.49 9.06
CA LYS A 99 -49.46 26.51 7.66
C LYS A 99 -49.51 25.11 7.03
N ASP A 100 -48.56 24.26 7.39
CA ASP A 100 -48.50 22.86 6.97
C ASP A 100 -49.49 21.96 7.74
N GLY A 101 -50.30 22.52 8.65
CA GLY A 101 -51.29 21.78 9.43
C GLY A 101 -50.72 21.00 10.62
N ILE A 102 -49.43 21.16 10.92
CA ILE A 102 -48.78 20.50 12.06
C ILE A 102 -49.17 21.25 13.34
N ARG A 103 -49.79 20.53 14.28
CA ARG A 103 -50.29 21.10 15.55
C ARG A 103 -49.50 20.71 16.78
N ARG A 104 -48.68 19.65 16.70
CA ARG A 104 -48.02 19.05 17.86
C ARG A 104 -46.52 18.88 17.63
N ILE A 105 -45.75 19.21 18.67
CA ILE A 105 -44.31 18.95 18.73
C ILE A 105 -43.99 18.11 19.97
N TYR A 106 -42.96 17.29 19.85
CA TYR A 106 -42.41 16.47 20.91
C TYR A 106 -41.03 17.00 21.31
N ILE A 107 -40.87 17.32 22.59
CA ILE A 107 -39.60 17.74 23.17
C ILE A 107 -39.00 16.53 23.91
N PRO A 108 -37.81 16.04 23.50
CA PRO A 108 -37.17 14.92 24.17
C PRO A 108 -36.83 15.27 25.63
N PRO A 109 -36.78 14.28 26.54
CA PRO A 109 -36.32 14.50 27.91
C PRO A 109 -34.89 15.04 27.94
N LYS A 110 -34.56 15.88 28.94
CA LYS A 110 -33.17 16.28 29.19
C LYS A 110 -32.33 15.03 29.47
N ALA A 111 -31.15 14.93 28.87
CA ALA A 111 -30.31 13.73 28.85
C ALA A 111 -30.07 13.11 30.23
N SER A 112 -30.93 12.17 30.62
CA SER A 112 -30.71 11.24 31.72
C SER A 112 -30.38 9.88 31.12
N SER A 113 -29.08 9.56 31.06
CA SER A 113 -28.49 8.24 30.76
C SER A 113 -29.30 7.33 29.81
N ILE A 114 -29.08 7.47 28.49
CA ILE A 114 -29.52 6.47 27.50
C ILE A 114 -28.77 5.16 27.83
N LYS A 115 -29.48 4.15 28.36
CA LYS A 115 -28.91 2.80 28.57
C LYS A 115 -29.36 1.91 27.40
N PRO A 116 -28.49 1.59 26.44
CA PRO A 116 -28.83 0.63 25.39
C PRO A 116 -29.05 -0.75 26.01
N LYS A 117 -30.26 -1.32 25.89
CA LYS A 117 -30.48 -2.75 26.17
C LYS A 117 -30.09 -3.53 24.92
N LYS A 118 -28.98 -4.27 24.99
CA LYS A 118 -28.69 -5.32 23.99
C LYS A 118 -29.69 -6.46 24.21
N THR A 119 -30.64 -6.64 23.30
CA THR A 119 -31.48 -7.85 23.27
C THR A 119 -30.60 -9.05 22.90
N GLN A 120 -30.72 -10.15 23.66
CA GLN A 120 -29.90 -11.36 23.49
C GLN A 120 -30.29 -12.24 22.28
N THR A 121 -31.27 -11.83 21.47
CA THR A 121 -31.74 -12.60 20.31
C THR A 121 -31.22 -12.01 19.01
N LYS A 122 -30.52 -12.82 18.21
CA LYS A 122 -29.91 -12.48 16.89
C LYS A 122 -30.87 -11.87 15.85
N ALA A 123 -32.18 -11.84 16.11
CA ALA A 123 -33.22 -11.41 15.18
C ALA A 123 -33.84 -10.02 15.49
N SER A 124 -33.57 -9.41 16.65
CA SER A 124 -34.20 -8.13 17.03
C SER A 124 -33.24 -6.94 16.89
N THR A 125 -33.60 -5.98 16.03
CA THR A 125 -32.84 -4.72 15.85
C THR A 125 -32.78 -3.92 17.17
N PRO A 126 -31.67 -3.27 17.54
CA PRO A 126 -31.55 -2.56 18.82
C PRO A 126 -32.45 -1.33 18.84
N TYR A 127 -33.34 -1.27 19.84
CA TYR A 127 -34.03 -0.07 20.29
C TYR A 127 -33.36 0.43 21.57
N TYR A 128 -33.59 1.69 21.94
CA TYR A 128 -33.18 2.20 23.24
C TYR A 128 -34.40 2.59 24.06
N GLN A 129 -34.27 2.51 25.39
CA GLN A 129 -35.34 2.87 26.31
C GLN A 129 -34.96 4.20 26.95
N ALA A 130 -35.85 5.19 26.84
CA ALA A 130 -35.69 6.50 27.44
C ALA A 130 -37.05 7.03 27.93
N SER A 131 -37.03 7.84 28.98
CA SER A 131 -38.25 8.44 29.53
C SER A 131 -39.03 9.20 28.46
N MET A 132 -40.35 9.15 28.52
CA MET A 132 -41.18 9.93 27.60
C MET A 132 -40.92 11.43 27.77
N GLY A 133 -40.68 12.10 26.64
CA GLY A 133 -40.59 13.55 26.54
C GLY A 133 -41.96 14.25 26.65
N LYS A 134 -41.95 15.57 26.53
CA LYS A 134 -43.15 16.40 26.65
C LYS A 134 -43.74 16.70 25.27
N ILE A 135 -45.03 16.42 25.07
CA ILE A 135 -45.77 16.86 23.89
C ILE A 135 -46.36 18.25 24.16
N LEU A 136 -46.17 19.17 23.23
CA LEU A 136 -46.74 20.52 23.28
C LEU A 136 -47.65 20.75 22.06
N GLU A 137 -48.80 21.39 22.30
CA GLU A 137 -49.70 21.86 21.25
C GLU A 137 -49.33 23.30 20.85
N LEU A 138 -49.11 23.52 19.56
CA LEU A 138 -48.61 24.79 19.03
C LEU A 138 -49.63 25.93 19.17
N GLU A 139 -50.93 25.64 19.13
CA GLU A 139 -52.02 26.63 19.21
C GLU A 139 -52.27 27.13 20.63
N ASN A 140 -52.06 26.27 21.64
CA ASN A 140 -52.45 26.51 23.04
C ASN A 140 -51.32 27.03 23.94
N ASP A 141 -50.08 27.11 23.45
CA ASP A 141 -48.93 27.56 24.26
C ASP A 141 -48.57 29.04 24.00
N PRO A 142 -48.87 29.97 24.94
CA PRO A 142 -48.61 31.39 24.78
C PRO A 142 -47.11 31.73 24.71
N LYS A 143 -46.22 30.86 25.21
CA LYS A 143 -44.77 31.06 25.10
C LYS A 143 -44.31 30.80 23.67
N LEU A 144 -44.78 29.73 23.02
CA LEU A 144 -44.43 29.41 21.63
C LEU A 144 -44.91 30.49 20.65
N LYS A 145 -46.06 31.11 20.92
CA LYS A 145 -46.60 32.22 20.12
C LYS A 145 -45.72 33.50 20.17
N LYS A 146 -45.02 33.74 21.29
CA LYS A 146 -44.10 34.87 21.46
C LYS A 146 -42.66 34.56 21.02
N SER A 147 -42.13 33.38 21.37
CA SER A 147 -40.71 33.02 21.17
C SER A 147 -40.43 32.10 19.97
N GLY A 148 -41.45 31.54 19.32
CA GLY A 148 -41.31 30.51 18.28
C GLY A 148 -41.00 29.12 18.86
N VAL A 149 -40.60 28.19 17.99
CA VAL A 149 -40.25 26.80 18.38
C VAL A 149 -39.04 26.72 19.33
N PRO A 150 -38.86 25.62 20.10
CA PRO A 150 -37.75 25.46 21.04
C PRO A 150 -36.38 25.70 20.41
N LYS A 151 -35.43 26.31 21.14
CA LYS A 151 -34.06 26.55 20.65
C LYS A 151 -33.23 25.27 20.49
N GLU A 152 -33.55 24.24 21.25
CA GLU A 152 -32.90 22.92 21.18
C GLU A 152 -33.63 22.00 20.19
N ASP A 153 -33.04 20.83 19.91
CA ASP A 153 -33.63 19.80 19.05
C ASP A 153 -35.02 19.39 19.56
N PHE A 154 -35.96 19.29 18.63
CA PHE A 154 -37.32 18.82 18.90
C PHE A 154 -37.81 18.01 17.71
N PHE A 155 -38.95 17.35 17.88
CA PHE A 155 -39.56 16.55 16.83
C PHE A 155 -40.97 17.05 16.53
N VAL A 156 -41.38 16.96 15.27
CA VAL A 156 -42.76 17.15 14.87
C VAL A 156 -43.50 15.84 15.03
N VAL A 157 -44.71 15.88 15.60
CA VAL A 157 -45.59 14.71 15.66
C VAL A 157 -46.36 14.61 14.36
N ILE A 158 -46.12 13.55 13.59
CA ILE A 158 -46.79 13.31 12.29
C ILE A 158 -48.09 12.55 12.53
N ASP A 159 -48.02 11.41 13.21
CA ASP A 159 -49.20 10.62 13.55
C ASP A 159 -49.04 9.95 14.93
N ARG A 160 -50.19 9.62 15.54
CA ARG A 160 -50.32 8.81 16.76
C ARG A 160 -51.25 7.65 16.45
N MET A 161 -50.71 6.44 16.52
CA MET A 161 -51.42 5.23 16.12
C MET A 161 -51.02 4.00 16.92
N ALA A 162 -51.77 2.91 16.73
CA ALA A 162 -51.36 1.57 17.14
C ALA A 162 -50.49 0.96 16.04
N PHE A 163 -49.45 0.23 16.43
CA PHE A 163 -48.58 -0.46 15.50
C PHE A 163 -49.06 -1.91 15.35
N SER A 164 -49.86 -2.17 14.32
CA SER A 164 -50.40 -3.50 13.96
C SER A 164 -50.25 -3.74 12.46
N GLU A 165 -50.35 -5.00 12.03
CA GLU A 165 -50.35 -5.36 10.60
C GLU A 165 -51.54 -4.75 9.84
N ASP A 166 -52.71 -4.60 10.49
CA ASP A 166 -53.89 -4.00 9.86
C ASP A 166 -53.68 -2.53 9.46
N GLU A 167 -52.80 -1.82 10.16
CA GLU A 167 -52.52 -0.39 9.95
C GLU A 167 -51.30 -0.17 9.03
N MET A 168 -50.76 -1.21 8.38
CA MET A 168 -49.53 -1.18 7.58
C MET A 168 -49.50 -0.05 6.54
N GLY A 169 -50.62 0.16 5.83
CA GLY A 169 -50.74 1.24 4.84
C GLY A 169 -50.65 2.64 5.45
N ARG A 170 -51.25 2.85 6.62
CA ARG A 170 -51.21 4.13 7.34
C ARG A 170 -49.84 4.39 7.97
N ILE A 171 -49.17 3.35 8.46
CA ILE A 171 -47.78 3.44 8.96
C ILE A 171 -46.87 3.90 7.82
N ALA A 172 -47.00 3.30 6.63
CA ALA A 172 -46.20 3.65 5.46
C ALA A 172 -46.42 5.11 5.03
N ASP A 173 -47.67 5.57 4.96
CA ASP A 173 -47.98 6.96 4.61
C ASP A 173 -47.42 7.94 5.66
N SER A 174 -47.63 7.66 6.95
CA SER A 174 -47.10 8.49 8.05
C SER A 174 -45.58 8.53 8.07
N LEU A 175 -44.91 7.41 7.76
CA LEU A 175 -43.45 7.35 7.67
C LEU A 175 -42.93 8.16 6.48
N SER A 176 -43.61 8.08 5.33
CA SER A 176 -43.30 8.90 4.14
C SER A 176 -43.43 10.40 4.43
N GLN A 177 -44.49 10.79 5.15
CA GLN A 177 -44.68 12.16 5.60
C GLN A 177 -43.59 12.60 6.60
N ALA A 178 -43.20 11.72 7.52
CA ALA A 178 -42.11 12.00 8.46
C ALA A 178 -40.77 12.23 7.77
N TYR A 179 -40.44 11.38 6.78
CA TYR A 179 -39.24 11.55 5.94
C TYR A 179 -39.28 12.87 5.17
N SER A 180 -40.39 13.18 4.51
CA SER A 180 -40.57 14.43 3.78
C SER A 180 -40.46 15.67 4.69
N ALA A 181 -41.08 15.63 5.87
CA ALA A 181 -41.01 16.71 6.86
C ALA A 181 -39.57 16.90 7.36
N SER A 182 -38.85 15.81 7.63
CA SER A 182 -37.46 15.88 8.09
C SER A 182 -36.54 16.55 7.06
N LEU A 183 -36.77 16.33 5.76
CA LEU A 183 -36.02 16.98 4.68
C LEU A 183 -36.41 18.47 4.54
N LYS A 184 -37.71 18.76 4.58
CA LYS A 184 -38.23 20.13 4.44
C LYS A 184 -37.71 21.09 5.52
N TYR A 185 -37.60 20.59 6.76
CA TYR A 185 -37.25 21.41 7.92
C TYR A 185 -35.76 21.37 8.32
N ASN A 186 -34.91 20.63 7.60
CA ASN A 186 -33.47 20.56 7.86
C ASN A 186 -32.65 20.74 6.57
N GLN A 187 -31.91 21.85 6.44
CA GLN A 187 -31.16 22.19 5.21
C GLN A 187 -30.04 21.19 4.85
N GLN A 188 -29.46 20.52 5.85
CA GLN A 188 -28.30 19.64 5.63
C GLN A 188 -28.66 18.15 5.57
N PHE A 189 -29.93 17.79 5.76
CA PHE A 189 -30.34 16.39 5.64
C PHE A 189 -30.43 16.01 4.16
N LYS A 190 -29.66 14.99 3.77
CA LYS A 190 -29.68 14.42 2.42
C LYS A 190 -30.68 13.28 2.26
N SER A 191 -31.22 12.79 3.37
CA SER A 191 -32.12 11.64 3.45
C SER A 191 -33.17 11.85 4.52
N GLY A 192 -34.36 11.28 4.32
CA GLY A 192 -35.44 11.29 5.29
C GLY A 192 -35.06 10.55 6.58
N ARG A 193 -35.53 11.08 7.72
CA ARG A 193 -35.32 10.50 9.05
C ARG A 193 -36.62 10.52 9.84
N ALA A 194 -36.83 9.51 10.67
CA ALA A 194 -37.96 9.44 11.58
C ALA A 194 -37.53 8.86 12.93
N LEU A 195 -38.22 9.27 13.99
CA LEU A 195 -38.10 8.66 15.32
C LEU A 195 -39.46 8.07 15.69
N ILE A 196 -39.46 6.80 16.05
CA ILE A 196 -40.65 6.09 16.52
C ILE A 196 -40.55 5.96 18.03
N VAL A 197 -41.59 6.41 18.73
CA VAL A 197 -41.63 6.39 20.20
C VAL A 197 -42.88 5.66 20.64
N SER A 198 -42.72 4.54 21.34
CA SER A 198 -43.86 3.84 21.94
C SER A 198 -44.26 4.44 23.27
N THR A 199 -45.50 4.20 23.67
CA THR A 199 -46.04 4.60 24.99
C THR A 199 -45.30 3.95 26.16
N GLU A 200 -44.59 2.83 25.92
CA GLU A 200 -43.71 2.17 26.89
C GLU A 200 -42.30 2.79 26.98
N GLY A 201 -42.04 3.87 26.24
CA GLY A 201 -40.76 4.58 26.23
C GLY A 201 -39.67 3.86 25.44
N LYS A 202 -40.04 3.00 24.49
CA LYS A 202 -39.12 2.40 23.52
C LYS A 202 -38.95 3.34 22.32
N HIS A 203 -37.70 3.52 21.87
CA HIS A 203 -37.33 4.45 20.81
C HIS A 203 -36.64 3.72 19.66
N LEU A 204 -37.04 4.01 18.43
CA LEU A 204 -36.43 3.49 17.22
C LEU A 204 -36.19 4.61 16.21
N ASN A 205 -34.93 4.89 15.90
CA ASN A 205 -34.58 5.79 14.80
C ASN A 205 -34.61 5.03 13.47
N LEU A 206 -35.21 5.65 12.46
CA LEU A 206 -35.28 5.19 11.07
C LEU A 206 -34.70 6.26 10.12
N SER A 207 -34.14 5.82 9.00
CA SER A 207 -33.49 6.69 8.02
C SER A 207 -33.48 6.05 6.63
N GLU A 208 -33.69 6.87 5.59
CA GLU A 208 -33.58 6.44 4.19
C GLU A 208 -32.13 6.18 3.73
N ASP A 209 -31.15 6.64 4.51
CA ASP A 209 -29.73 6.30 4.36
C ASP A 209 -29.26 5.35 5.46
N PHE A 210 -28.13 4.67 5.21
CA PHE A 210 -27.45 3.85 6.21
C PHE A 210 -27.20 4.66 7.48
N SER A 211 -27.92 4.32 8.56
CA SER A 211 -27.79 5.04 9.82
C SER A 211 -27.85 4.12 11.04
N CYS A 212 -27.34 4.64 12.15
CA CYS A 212 -27.39 3.96 13.43
C CYS A 212 -28.76 4.17 14.08
N SER A 213 -29.43 3.09 14.49
CA SER A 213 -30.73 3.15 15.17
C SER A 213 -30.68 3.78 16.57
N ILE A 214 -29.49 3.98 17.15
CA ILE A 214 -29.30 4.53 18.50
C ILE A 214 -28.88 6.00 18.44
N CYS A 215 -27.74 6.34 17.83
CA CYS A 215 -27.21 7.70 17.80
C CYS A 215 -27.47 8.47 16.50
N SER A 216 -28.20 7.89 15.55
CA SER A 216 -28.48 8.50 14.24
C SER A 216 -27.23 8.86 13.42
N TYR A 217 -26.08 8.27 13.76
CA TYR A 217 -24.87 8.36 12.94
C TYR A 217 -25.17 7.89 11.52
N SER A 218 -24.91 8.75 10.54
CA SER A 218 -25.14 8.49 9.11
C SER A 218 -23.85 8.07 8.43
N PHE A 219 -23.92 7.00 7.66
CA PHE A 219 -22.79 6.40 6.97
C PHE A 219 -22.79 6.83 5.49
N PRO A 220 -21.61 7.15 4.91
CA PRO A 220 -21.53 7.46 3.50
C PRO A 220 -22.00 6.28 2.63
N PRO A 221 -22.49 6.51 1.41
CA PRO A 221 -22.91 5.44 0.53
C PRO A 221 -21.78 4.44 0.28
N ILE A 222 -22.07 3.17 0.51
CA ILE A 222 -21.14 2.07 0.27
C ILE A 222 -20.94 1.97 -1.25
N SER A 223 -19.72 2.23 -1.71
CA SER A 223 -19.33 2.15 -3.11
C SER A 223 -17.89 1.65 -3.23
N SER A 224 -17.51 1.04 -4.34
CA SER A 224 -16.14 0.58 -4.63
C SER A 224 -15.10 1.68 -4.46
N ARG A 225 -15.47 2.95 -4.67
CA ARG A 225 -14.60 4.12 -4.44
C ARG A 225 -14.26 4.33 -2.97
N LEU A 226 -15.17 4.01 -2.05
CA LEU A 226 -14.94 4.05 -0.59
C LEU A 226 -13.82 3.08 -0.19
N PHE A 227 -13.68 1.98 -0.92
CA PHE A 227 -12.68 0.96 -0.70
C PHE A 227 -11.39 1.16 -1.51
N SER A 228 -11.26 2.29 -2.19
CA SER A 228 -10.10 2.63 -3.02
C SER A 228 -9.20 3.65 -2.33
N PHE A 229 -7.99 3.25 -1.95
CA PHE A 229 -6.98 4.20 -1.43
C PHE A 229 -6.40 5.12 -2.52
N ASN A 230 -6.72 4.88 -3.80
CA ASN A 230 -6.41 5.78 -4.90
C ASN A 230 -7.50 6.85 -5.11
N SER A 231 -8.67 6.69 -4.48
CA SER A 231 -9.76 7.68 -4.51
C SER A 231 -9.69 8.58 -3.27
N PRO A 232 -9.88 9.90 -3.39
CA PRO A 232 -9.99 10.80 -2.23
C PRO A 232 -11.09 10.41 -1.24
N ILE A 233 -12.14 9.72 -1.71
CA ILE A 233 -13.27 9.27 -0.88
C ILE A 233 -12.84 8.13 0.05
N GLY A 234 -12.11 7.16 -0.49
CA GLY A 234 -11.67 5.98 0.25
C GLY A 234 -10.33 6.14 0.95
N ALA A 235 -9.47 7.04 0.48
CA ALA A 235 -8.13 7.23 1.01
C ALA A 235 -8.11 7.77 2.44
N CYS A 236 -7.17 7.28 3.24
CA CYS A 236 -6.88 7.86 4.55
C CYS A 236 -6.51 9.35 4.40
N PRO A 237 -7.14 10.28 5.15
CA PRO A 237 -6.90 11.71 5.01
C PRO A 237 -5.47 12.12 5.42
N LYS A 238 -4.84 11.38 6.36
CA LYS A 238 -3.48 11.69 6.82
C LYS A 238 -2.40 11.22 5.84
N CYS A 239 -2.45 9.96 5.40
CA CYS A 239 -1.43 9.41 4.50
C CYS A 239 -1.80 9.54 3.02
N LYS A 240 -2.97 10.08 2.67
CA LYS A 240 -3.46 10.26 1.29
C LYS A 240 -3.36 8.97 0.44
N GLY A 241 -3.64 7.83 1.08
CA GLY A 241 -3.61 6.52 0.45
C GLY A 241 -2.22 5.91 0.23
N PHE A 242 -1.14 6.51 0.74
CA PHE A 242 0.21 5.95 0.60
C PHE A 242 0.52 4.86 1.63
N GLY A 243 -0.17 4.85 2.77
CA GLY A 243 0.04 3.85 3.84
C GLY A 243 1.26 4.08 4.71
N ASN A 244 2.17 4.97 4.32
CA ASN A 244 3.30 5.40 5.11
C ASN A 244 3.27 6.90 5.39
N LEU A 245 3.53 7.26 6.65
CA LEU A 245 3.88 8.62 7.05
C LEU A 245 5.40 8.68 7.16
N LEU A 246 6.01 9.68 6.53
CA LEU A 246 7.45 9.89 6.62
C LEU A 246 7.74 10.83 7.78
N GLU A 247 8.31 10.29 8.84
CA GLU A 247 8.71 11.00 10.04
C GLU A 247 10.24 11.08 10.15
N LEU A 248 10.73 12.02 10.96
CA LEU A 248 12.16 12.15 11.21
C LEU A 248 12.66 10.93 11.95
N ASP A 249 13.73 10.34 11.43
CA ASP A 249 14.36 9.17 12.02
C ASP A 249 15.56 9.61 12.84
N GLU A 250 15.46 9.47 14.17
CA GLU A 250 16.53 9.82 15.09
C GLU A 250 17.82 9.04 14.77
N LYS A 251 17.72 7.76 14.38
CA LYS A 251 18.90 6.94 14.03
C LYS A 251 19.60 7.45 12.77
N LYS A 252 18.88 8.13 11.87
CA LYS A 252 19.46 8.74 10.67
C LYS A 252 20.11 10.09 10.95
N ILE A 253 19.54 10.84 11.89
CA ILE A 253 20.08 12.13 12.32
C ILE A 253 21.33 11.90 13.19
N ILE A 254 21.33 10.80 13.96
CA ILE A 254 22.32 10.45 14.99
C ILE A 254 22.76 8.97 14.82
N PRO A 255 23.52 8.63 13.77
CA PRO A 255 23.91 7.24 13.52
C PRO A 255 24.93 6.69 14.49
N GLN A 256 25.76 7.56 15.07
CA GLN A 256 26.83 7.19 15.98
C GLN A 256 26.62 7.90 17.33
N PRO A 257 25.78 7.35 18.22
CA PRO A 257 25.51 7.94 19.53
C PRO A 257 26.74 8.04 20.46
N ASN A 258 27.83 7.35 20.10
CA ASN A 258 29.11 7.40 20.81
C ASN A 258 29.93 8.67 20.50
N LEU A 259 29.59 9.41 19.44
CA LEU A 259 30.22 10.69 19.15
C LEU A 259 29.60 11.80 20.00
N SER A 260 30.40 12.81 20.31
CA SER A 260 29.95 14.05 20.95
C SER A 260 29.41 15.08 19.96
N LEU A 261 28.73 16.12 20.46
CA LEU A 261 28.25 17.22 19.61
C LEU A 261 29.40 17.96 18.91
N ALA A 262 30.53 18.14 19.61
CA ALA A 262 31.74 18.74 19.05
C ALA A 262 32.33 17.89 17.90
N GLN A 263 32.30 16.55 18.04
CA GLN A 263 32.74 15.60 17.01
C GLN A 263 31.74 15.43 15.86
N GLY A 264 30.54 16.00 15.96
CA GLY A 264 29.54 15.97 14.89
C GLY A 264 28.54 14.84 14.99
N ALA A 265 28.08 14.50 16.19
CA ALA A 265 27.02 13.50 16.40
C ALA A 265 25.73 13.75 15.60
N LEU A 266 25.39 15.02 15.33
CA LEU A 266 24.20 15.43 14.58
C LEU A 266 24.54 15.73 13.11
N ILE A 267 24.32 14.77 12.21
CA ILE A 267 24.70 14.89 10.78
C ILE A 267 24.13 16.14 10.08
N PRO A 268 22.86 16.55 10.28
CA PRO A 268 22.35 17.74 9.59
C PRO A 268 23.17 19.01 9.83
N PHE A 269 23.97 19.05 10.90
CA PHE A 269 24.81 20.18 11.30
C PHE A 269 26.30 19.98 10.97
N THR A 270 26.72 18.85 10.39
CA THR A 270 28.14 18.61 10.06
C THR A 270 28.53 19.05 8.65
N MET A 271 27.54 19.25 7.77
CA MET A 271 27.77 19.60 6.37
C MET A 271 28.44 20.99 6.23
N PRO A 272 29.29 21.21 5.21
CA PRO A 272 29.95 22.51 5.00
C PRO A 272 28.95 23.68 4.88
N SER A 273 27.80 23.45 4.24
CA SER A 273 26.72 24.43 4.11
C SER A 273 26.01 24.76 5.42
N ALA A 274 26.09 23.88 6.43
CA ALA A 274 25.47 24.04 7.75
C ALA A 274 26.43 24.63 8.80
N ALA A 275 27.58 25.18 8.40
CA ALA A 275 28.59 25.69 9.33
C ALA A 275 28.09 26.83 10.25
N ARG A 276 27.12 27.64 9.79
CA ARG A 276 26.47 28.67 10.61
C ARG A 276 25.56 28.03 11.66
N ASP A 277 24.77 27.07 11.25
CA ASP A 277 23.82 26.33 12.09
C ASP A 277 24.55 25.53 13.18
N ARG A 278 25.69 24.92 12.84
CA ARG A 278 26.59 24.25 13.80
C ARG A 278 27.11 25.21 14.85
N ARG A 279 27.52 26.41 14.45
CA ARG A 279 27.99 27.46 15.39
C ARG A 279 26.87 27.89 16.33
N SER A 280 25.65 28.06 15.81
CA SER A 280 24.47 28.38 16.62
C SER A 280 24.16 27.28 17.63
N LEU A 281 24.20 26.00 17.22
CA LEU A 281 24.02 24.84 18.10
C LEU A 281 25.05 24.82 19.23
N LEU A 282 26.34 24.98 18.93
CA LEU A 282 27.40 24.95 19.95
C LEU A 282 27.31 26.15 20.90
N SER A 283 26.97 27.34 20.38
CA SER A 283 26.72 28.55 21.18
C SER A 283 25.53 28.37 22.12
N PHE A 284 24.45 27.75 21.62
CA PHE A 284 23.28 27.39 22.42
C PHE A 284 23.63 26.42 23.54
N CYS A 285 24.35 25.33 23.24
CA CYS A 285 24.77 24.36 24.25
C CYS A 285 25.63 25.00 25.35
N LYS A 286 26.54 25.92 24.99
CA LYS A 286 27.35 26.66 25.96
C LYS A 286 26.51 27.55 26.88
N LYS A 287 25.44 28.18 26.37
CA LYS A 287 24.56 29.05 27.17
C LYS A 287 23.64 28.27 28.11
N GLU A 288 23.21 27.09 27.69
CA GLU A 288 22.32 26.22 28.47
C GLU A 288 23.09 25.20 29.33
N ASN A 289 24.41 25.37 29.49
CA ASN A 289 25.30 24.47 30.23
C ASN A 289 25.20 22.98 29.82
N ILE A 290 25.00 22.73 28.52
CA ILE A 290 24.99 21.38 27.94
C ILE A 290 26.42 21.02 27.53
N ASP A 291 26.95 19.92 28.05
CA ASP A 291 28.26 19.42 27.64
C ASP A 291 28.26 19.00 26.16
N VAL A 292 29.24 19.51 25.41
CA VAL A 292 29.40 19.24 23.97
C VAL A 292 30.46 18.18 23.68
N HIS A 293 31.20 17.73 24.70
CA HIS A 293 32.30 16.77 24.58
C HIS A 293 31.93 15.36 25.04
N SER A 294 30.91 15.21 25.90
CA SER A 294 30.34 13.90 26.20
C SER A 294 29.67 13.27 24.96
N PRO A 295 29.72 11.93 24.82
CA PRO A 295 28.96 11.21 23.81
C PRO A 295 27.46 11.50 23.88
N TRP A 296 26.78 11.56 22.73
CA TRP A 296 25.34 11.86 22.65
C TRP A 296 24.48 10.92 23.53
N LYS A 297 24.80 9.63 23.57
CA LYS A 297 24.08 8.64 24.39
C LYS A 297 24.13 8.94 25.88
N ASP A 298 25.21 9.57 26.34
CA ASP A 298 25.48 9.84 27.75
C ASP A 298 24.92 11.20 28.19
N LEU A 299 24.42 12.01 27.24
CA LEU A 299 23.77 13.29 27.54
C LEU A 299 22.44 13.10 28.29
N PRO A 300 22.13 13.97 29.27
CA PRO A 300 20.84 13.98 29.94
C PRO A 300 19.66 14.06 28.95
N LEU A 301 18.58 13.34 29.25
CA LEU A 301 17.40 13.30 28.38
C LEU A 301 16.80 14.69 28.14
N GLN A 302 16.82 15.57 29.15
CA GLN A 302 16.34 16.95 29.05
C GLN A 302 17.15 17.76 28.04
N SER A 303 18.49 17.67 28.07
CA SER A 303 19.39 18.33 27.12
C SER A 303 19.15 17.83 25.69
N ARG A 304 18.99 16.51 25.51
CA ARG A 304 18.63 15.92 24.21
C ARG A 304 17.29 16.45 23.69
N LYS A 305 16.28 16.55 24.56
CA LYS A 305 14.95 17.08 24.21
C LYS A 305 15.00 18.56 23.82
N LEU A 306 15.77 19.39 24.54
CA LEU A 306 16.00 20.80 24.23
C LEU A 306 16.65 20.99 22.85
N ILE A 307 17.65 20.17 22.51
CA ILE A 307 18.30 20.21 21.19
C ILE A 307 17.33 19.73 20.10
N TRP A 308 16.47 18.77 20.41
CA TRP A 308 15.51 18.21 19.46
C TRP A 308 14.35 19.16 19.14
N GLU A 309 13.68 19.68 20.16
CA GLU A 309 12.50 20.55 20.04
C GLU A 309 12.87 22.00 19.74
N GLY A 310 14.05 22.44 20.22
CA GLY A 310 14.47 23.83 20.15
C GLY A 310 13.93 24.69 21.29
N SER A 311 14.29 25.97 21.25
CA SER A 311 13.88 27.05 22.14
C SER A 311 13.88 28.36 21.36
N ASP A 312 13.47 29.47 21.99
CA ASP A 312 13.53 30.82 21.38
C ASP A 312 14.94 31.20 20.90
N ARG A 313 15.98 30.59 21.48
CA ARG A 313 17.39 30.88 21.17
C ARG A 313 17.98 29.96 20.09
N PHE A 314 17.36 28.80 19.86
CA PHE A 314 17.83 27.80 18.90
C PHE A 314 16.65 27.02 18.35
N TYR A 315 16.44 27.08 17.04
CA TYR A 315 15.29 26.49 16.38
C TYR A 315 15.19 24.95 16.50
N GLY A 316 16.24 24.26 16.96
CA GLY A 316 16.19 22.83 17.21
C GLY A 316 16.24 21.96 15.95
N ILE A 317 16.29 20.65 16.13
CA ILE A 317 16.22 19.70 15.01
C ILE A 317 14.85 19.79 14.34
N LYS A 318 13.74 19.84 15.09
CA LYS A 318 12.39 20.00 14.53
C LYS A 318 12.26 21.28 13.71
N GLY A 319 12.67 22.42 14.26
CA GLY A 319 12.59 23.69 13.52
C GLY A 319 13.44 23.73 12.25
N LEU A 320 14.56 23.00 12.20
CA LEU A 320 15.35 22.83 10.96
C LEU A 320 14.48 22.20 9.87
N PHE A 321 13.85 21.08 10.21
CA PHE A 321 13.07 20.30 9.26
C PHE A 321 11.75 20.99 8.91
N ASP A 322 11.14 21.73 9.84
CA ASP A 322 9.98 22.58 9.55
C ASP A 322 10.34 23.68 8.54
N TYR A 323 11.52 24.30 8.69
CA TYR A 323 12.03 25.25 7.71
C TYR A 323 12.29 24.59 6.34
N LEU A 324 12.95 23.42 6.31
CA LEU A 324 13.22 22.69 5.08
C LEU A 324 11.93 22.22 4.38
N GLU A 325 10.87 21.96 5.16
CA GLU A 325 9.55 21.61 4.65
C GLU A 325 8.96 22.73 3.78
N THR A 326 9.17 24.00 4.14
CA THR A 326 8.75 25.15 3.31
C THR A 326 9.53 25.26 2.00
N LYS A 327 10.74 24.70 1.93
CA LYS A 327 11.65 24.75 0.78
C LYS A 327 11.64 23.47 -0.07
N LYS A 328 10.68 22.55 0.15
CA LYS A 328 10.54 21.28 -0.61
C LYS A 328 10.41 21.43 -2.13
N TYR A 329 10.06 22.62 -2.64
CA TYR A 329 10.04 22.91 -4.07
C TYR A 329 11.43 22.83 -4.72
N LYS A 330 12.52 22.99 -3.95
CA LYS A 330 13.90 22.80 -4.43
C LYS A 330 14.29 21.32 -4.39
N MET A 331 14.69 20.78 -5.54
CA MET A 331 15.03 19.35 -5.69
C MET A 331 16.08 18.84 -4.69
N HIS A 332 17.19 19.56 -4.48
CA HIS A 332 18.24 19.15 -3.55
C HIS A 332 17.75 19.16 -2.08
N VAL A 333 16.90 20.12 -1.71
CA VAL A 333 16.26 20.16 -0.37
C VAL A 333 15.35 18.95 -0.20
N ARG A 334 14.57 18.60 -1.22
CA ARG A 334 13.68 17.43 -1.17
C ARG A 334 14.45 16.12 -0.97
N VAL A 335 15.58 15.95 -1.65
CA VAL A 335 16.45 14.77 -1.50
C VAL A 335 17.05 14.73 -0.09
N PHE A 336 17.60 15.85 0.38
CA PHE A 336 18.16 15.97 1.73
C PHE A 336 17.11 15.70 2.82
N PHE A 337 15.93 16.30 2.69
CA PHE A 337 14.80 16.12 3.60
C PHE A 337 14.35 14.65 3.66
N PHE A 338 14.28 13.97 2.51
CA PHE A 338 13.89 12.58 2.44
C PHE A 338 14.93 11.64 3.07
N PHE A 339 16.22 11.99 2.97
CA PHE A 339 17.31 11.19 3.52
C PHE A 339 17.11 10.88 5.01
N PHE A 340 16.78 11.90 5.82
CA PHE A 340 16.61 11.78 7.28
C PHE A 340 15.24 11.28 7.73
N LYS A 341 14.34 10.96 6.80
CA LYS A 341 13.03 10.43 7.14
C LYS A 341 12.96 8.92 6.96
N SER A 342 12.20 8.26 7.81
CA SER A 342 11.82 6.86 7.63
C SER A 342 10.32 6.71 7.78
N ASN A 343 9.82 5.51 7.44
CA ASN A 343 8.42 5.21 7.63
C ASN A 343 8.15 5.20 9.14
N SER A 344 7.21 6.03 9.57
CA SER A 344 6.72 6.09 10.94
C SER A 344 6.26 4.71 11.40
N THR A 345 6.58 4.37 12.65
CA THR A 345 6.01 3.21 13.35
C THR A 345 4.57 3.48 13.83
N PHE A 346 4.16 4.77 13.84
CA PHE A 346 2.84 5.19 14.28
C PHE A 346 1.78 4.90 13.22
N ASN A 347 1.01 3.86 13.50
CA ASN A 347 0.02 3.27 12.61
C ASN A 347 -1.33 4.02 12.65
N TYR A 348 -1.38 5.29 12.25
CA TYR A 348 -2.64 6.06 12.27
C TYR A 348 -3.76 5.42 11.42
N CYS A 349 -3.39 4.77 10.32
CA CYS A 349 -4.31 3.97 9.50
C CYS A 349 -3.95 2.49 9.51
N GLN A 350 -3.17 2.00 10.49
CA GLN A 350 -2.76 0.59 10.57
C GLN A 350 -2.16 -0.01 9.27
N LYS A 351 -1.52 0.82 8.41
CA LYS A 351 -1.02 0.49 7.05
C LYS A 351 -2.09 0.29 5.97
N ILE A 352 -3.33 0.58 6.28
CA ILE A 352 -4.48 0.16 5.48
C ILE A 352 -4.74 1.10 4.31
N ARG A 353 -4.21 2.32 4.38
CA ARG A 353 -4.34 3.34 3.32
C ARG A 353 -5.78 3.87 3.13
N LEU A 354 -6.77 3.30 3.82
CA LEU A 354 -8.18 3.66 3.73
C LEU A 354 -8.65 4.55 4.89
N CYS A 355 -9.77 5.23 4.67
CA CYS A 355 -10.47 6.02 5.67
C CYS A 355 -11.16 5.14 6.72
N LEU A 356 -11.51 5.73 7.87
CA LEU A 356 -12.17 5.01 8.96
C LEU A 356 -13.53 4.45 8.55
N ALA A 357 -14.27 5.12 7.67
CA ALA A 357 -15.56 4.61 7.20
C ALA A 357 -15.41 3.26 6.49
N ALA A 358 -14.41 3.11 5.62
CA ALA A 358 -14.15 1.84 4.93
C ALA A 358 -13.87 0.67 5.90
N HIS A 359 -13.28 0.94 7.07
CA HIS A 359 -13.04 -0.07 8.11
C HIS A 359 -14.31 -0.60 8.77
N GLN A 360 -15.33 0.24 8.83
CA GLN A 360 -16.59 -0.11 9.48
C GLN A 360 -17.47 -1.00 8.61
N VAL A 361 -17.10 -1.23 7.35
CA VAL A 361 -17.78 -2.19 6.48
C VAL A 361 -17.11 -3.55 6.60
N LEU A 362 -17.90 -4.54 7.03
CA LEU A 362 -17.41 -5.88 7.33
C LEU A 362 -18.16 -6.94 6.51
N ILE A 363 -17.43 -7.99 6.12
CA ILE A 363 -17.96 -9.26 5.65
C ILE A 363 -17.49 -10.32 6.65
N GLN A 364 -18.42 -11.08 7.24
CA GLN A 364 -18.11 -12.06 8.30
C GLN A 364 -17.13 -11.54 9.37
N SER A 365 -17.38 -10.33 9.89
CA SER A 365 -16.56 -9.65 10.91
C SER A 365 -15.14 -9.26 10.47
N LYS A 366 -14.84 -9.27 9.17
CA LYS A 366 -13.56 -8.81 8.62
C LYS A 366 -13.75 -7.60 7.71
N SER A 367 -12.91 -6.58 7.91
CA SER A 367 -12.79 -5.43 7.00
C SER A 367 -11.93 -5.78 5.79
N LEU A 368 -12.10 -5.04 4.69
CA LEU A 368 -11.31 -5.26 3.46
C LEU A 368 -9.81 -5.28 3.73
N SER A 369 -9.39 -4.39 4.61
CA SER A 369 -8.02 -4.20 5.07
C SER A 369 -7.42 -5.47 5.66
N GLN A 370 -8.18 -6.14 6.53
CA GLN A 370 -7.76 -7.40 7.15
C GLN A 370 -7.70 -8.53 6.12
N LEU A 371 -8.51 -8.48 5.06
CA LEU A 371 -8.37 -9.42 3.95
C LEU A 371 -7.13 -9.13 3.11
N CYS A 372 -6.75 -7.85 2.96
CA CYS A 372 -5.55 -7.50 2.21
C CYS A 372 -4.24 -7.91 2.90
N GLU A 373 -4.27 -8.05 4.23
CA GLU A 373 -3.14 -8.56 5.02
C GLU A 373 -2.97 -10.09 4.90
N MET A 374 -3.97 -10.79 4.36
CA MET A 374 -3.90 -12.24 4.15
C MET A 374 -3.07 -12.58 2.91
N THR A 375 -2.44 -13.74 2.97
CA THR A 375 -1.86 -14.43 1.81
C THR A 375 -2.96 -15.00 0.91
N SER A 376 -2.61 -15.39 -0.33
CA SER A 376 -3.60 -15.97 -1.25
C SER A 376 -4.33 -17.19 -0.67
N PRO A 377 -3.63 -18.19 -0.08
CA PRO A 377 -4.30 -19.37 0.47
C PRO A 377 -5.22 -19.06 1.66
N GLU A 378 -4.82 -18.11 2.52
CA GLU A 378 -5.63 -17.66 3.66
C GLU A 378 -6.90 -16.96 3.18
N LEU A 379 -6.77 -16.05 2.21
CA LEU A 379 -7.90 -15.34 1.62
C LEU A 379 -8.83 -16.30 0.88
N HIS A 380 -8.30 -17.24 0.11
CA HIS A 380 -9.06 -18.28 -0.57
C HIS A 380 -9.86 -19.13 0.43
N SER A 381 -9.24 -19.51 1.55
CA SER A 381 -9.89 -20.26 2.64
C SER A 381 -10.97 -19.45 3.35
N PHE A 382 -10.74 -18.15 3.56
CA PHE A 382 -11.73 -17.24 4.12
C PHE A 382 -12.95 -17.09 3.19
N LEU A 383 -12.71 -16.81 1.91
CA LEU A 383 -13.77 -16.62 0.92
C LEU A 383 -14.69 -17.85 0.83
N LYS A 384 -14.11 -19.06 0.80
CA LYS A 384 -14.87 -20.33 0.75
C LYS A 384 -15.81 -20.55 1.95
N ARG A 385 -15.60 -19.87 3.06
CA ARG A 385 -16.45 -19.93 4.26
C ARG A 385 -17.53 -18.86 4.28
N ILE A 386 -17.55 -17.97 3.29
CA ILE A 386 -18.60 -16.94 3.19
C ILE A 386 -19.93 -17.62 2.89
N GLU A 387 -20.88 -17.42 3.79
CA GLU A 387 -22.27 -17.80 3.60
C GLU A 387 -22.97 -16.65 2.87
N PHE A 388 -23.62 -16.98 1.76
CA PHE A 388 -24.38 -16.04 0.95
C PHE A 388 -25.87 -16.33 1.08
N SER A 389 -26.71 -15.29 1.12
CA SER A 389 -28.15 -15.46 0.90
C SER A 389 -28.45 -15.76 -0.58
N GLU A 390 -29.63 -16.29 -0.90
CA GLU A 390 -30.01 -16.60 -2.29
C GLU A 390 -29.86 -15.40 -3.24
N GLN A 391 -30.30 -14.22 -2.80
CA GLN A 391 -30.14 -12.97 -3.54
C GLN A 391 -28.66 -12.59 -3.75
N GLN A 392 -27.81 -12.79 -2.72
CA GLN A 392 -26.39 -12.48 -2.83
C GLN A 392 -25.66 -13.44 -3.77
N ILE A 393 -26.07 -14.71 -3.82
CA ILE A 393 -25.52 -15.70 -4.76
C ILE A 393 -25.75 -15.21 -6.19
N GLU A 394 -26.97 -14.81 -6.54
CA GLU A 394 -27.31 -14.34 -7.88
C GLU A 394 -26.45 -13.13 -8.31
N ILE A 395 -26.30 -12.15 -7.41
CA ILE A 395 -25.54 -10.92 -7.68
C ILE A 395 -24.02 -11.18 -7.77
N CYS A 396 -23.49 -12.08 -6.94
CA CYS A 396 -22.04 -12.23 -6.76
C CYS A 396 -21.42 -13.45 -7.46
N LYS A 397 -22.21 -14.35 -8.06
CA LYS A 397 -21.73 -15.63 -8.63
C LYS A 397 -20.51 -15.46 -9.54
N GLU A 398 -20.60 -14.58 -10.53
CA GLU A 398 -19.50 -14.37 -11.49
C GLU A 398 -18.32 -13.63 -10.85
N LEU A 399 -18.60 -12.60 -10.05
CA LEU A 399 -17.57 -11.85 -9.32
C LEU A 399 -16.73 -12.78 -8.44
N TYR A 400 -17.40 -13.67 -7.72
CA TYR A 400 -16.79 -14.62 -6.80
C TYR A 400 -15.98 -15.69 -7.54
N ARG A 401 -16.50 -16.21 -8.66
CA ARG A 401 -15.77 -17.13 -9.55
C ARG A 401 -14.45 -16.52 -10.04
N GLN A 402 -14.48 -15.28 -10.51
CA GLN A 402 -13.31 -14.56 -11.02
C GLN A 402 -12.28 -14.25 -9.91
N LEU A 403 -12.77 -13.90 -8.72
CA LEU A 403 -11.92 -13.65 -7.55
C LEU A 403 -11.16 -14.92 -7.14
N LEU A 404 -11.85 -16.05 -7.02
CA LEU A 404 -11.22 -17.34 -6.68
C LEU A 404 -10.23 -17.80 -7.75
N ALA A 405 -10.56 -17.61 -9.04
CA ALA A 405 -9.65 -17.95 -10.14
C ALA A 405 -8.33 -17.16 -10.06
N ARG A 406 -8.40 -15.84 -9.82
CA ARG A 406 -7.21 -14.99 -9.67
C ARG A 406 -6.32 -15.40 -8.49
N LEU A 407 -6.92 -15.75 -7.36
CA LEU A 407 -6.18 -16.28 -6.20
C LEU A 407 -5.49 -17.61 -6.55
N SER A 408 -6.18 -18.51 -7.24
CA SER A 408 -5.59 -19.75 -7.74
C SER A 408 -4.38 -19.50 -8.65
N TYR A 409 -4.46 -18.53 -9.56
CA TYR A 409 -3.33 -18.20 -10.44
C TYR A 409 -2.11 -17.71 -9.66
N LEU A 410 -2.28 -16.89 -8.61
CA LEU A 410 -1.19 -16.44 -7.74
C LEU A 410 -0.51 -17.60 -7.00
N GLU A 411 -1.29 -18.60 -6.60
CA GLU A 411 -0.78 -19.83 -5.97
C GLU A 411 -0.04 -20.70 -6.97
N GLU A 412 -0.59 -20.89 -8.17
CA GLU A 412 -0.01 -21.68 -9.26
C GLU A 412 1.35 -21.14 -9.72
N VAL A 413 1.48 -19.80 -9.86
CA VAL A 413 2.76 -19.15 -10.20
C VAL A 413 3.74 -19.11 -9.01
N GLY A 414 3.36 -19.65 -7.86
CA GLY A 414 4.25 -19.77 -6.70
C GLY A 414 4.52 -18.45 -5.97
N ILE A 415 3.62 -17.46 -6.04
CA ILE A 415 3.69 -16.22 -5.26
C ILE A 415 2.58 -16.09 -4.22
N GLY A 416 1.82 -17.16 -3.98
CA GLY A 416 0.72 -17.17 -3.01
C GLY A 416 1.10 -16.84 -1.57
N TYR A 417 2.39 -16.91 -1.20
CA TYR A 417 2.90 -16.52 0.12
C TYR A 417 2.96 -14.99 0.34
N LEU A 418 2.77 -14.20 -0.72
CA LEU A 418 2.71 -12.74 -0.63
C LEU A 418 1.31 -12.31 -0.15
N THR A 419 1.28 -11.27 0.69
CA THR A 419 0.04 -10.62 1.10
C THR A 419 -0.46 -9.66 0.02
N MET A 420 -1.77 -9.43 -0.06
CA MET A 420 -2.35 -8.56 -1.10
C MET A 420 -1.98 -7.07 -0.92
N ASP A 421 -1.63 -6.64 0.29
CA ASP A 421 -1.18 -5.29 0.61
C ASP A 421 0.33 -5.06 0.37
N ARG A 422 1.09 -6.13 0.06
CA ARG A 422 2.52 -6.06 -0.22
C ARG A 422 2.78 -5.12 -1.39
N SER A 423 3.68 -4.15 -1.21
CA SER A 423 4.01 -3.18 -2.28
C SER A 423 4.74 -3.85 -3.44
N THR A 424 4.31 -3.59 -4.67
CA THR A 424 4.95 -4.13 -5.88
C THR A 424 6.39 -3.65 -6.04
N LYS A 425 6.73 -2.45 -5.55
CA LYS A 425 8.10 -1.92 -5.53
C LYS A 425 9.07 -2.79 -4.72
N THR A 426 8.57 -3.57 -3.77
CA THR A 426 9.39 -4.41 -2.89
C THR A 426 9.53 -5.84 -3.38
N LEU A 427 8.96 -6.16 -4.54
CA LEU A 427 9.08 -7.46 -5.17
C LEU A 427 10.40 -7.54 -5.95
N SER A 428 11.03 -8.71 -5.90
CA SER A 428 12.11 -9.08 -6.81
C SER A 428 11.63 -9.10 -8.26
N GLY A 429 12.57 -9.06 -9.22
CA GLY A 429 12.25 -9.17 -10.65
C GLY A 429 11.41 -10.42 -10.96
N GLY A 430 11.85 -11.59 -10.48
CA GLY A 430 11.11 -12.84 -10.68
C GLY A 430 9.74 -12.88 -10.00
N GLU A 431 9.57 -12.35 -8.79
CA GLU A 431 8.24 -12.23 -8.15
C GLU A 431 7.30 -11.32 -8.96
N PHE A 432 7.81 -10.18 -9.45
CA PHE A 432 7.04 -9.25 -10.26
C PHE A 432 6.66 -9.85 -11.62
N GLN A 433 7.58 -10.56 -12.26
CA GLN A 433 7.32 -11.24 -13.52
C GLN A 433 6.24 -12.31 -13.36
N ARG A 434 6.33 -13.14 -12.32
CA ARG A 434 5.30 -14.17 -12.02
C ARG A 434 3.94 -13.55 -11.66
N LEU A 435 3.93 -12.40 -10.98
CA LEU A 435 2.71 -11.63 -10.76
C LEU A 435 2.09 -11.15 -12.08
N ASN A 436 2.92 -10.68 -13.03
CA ASN A 436 2.43 -10.30 -14.35
C ASN A 436 1.89 -11.52 -15.12
N LEU A 437 2.58 -12.66 -15.10
CA LEU A 437 2.07 -13.91 -15.72
C LEU A 437 0.72 -14.33 -15.12
N ALA A 438 0.56 -14.26 -13.79
CA ALA A 438 -0.71 -14.55 -13.13
C ALA A 438 -1.83 -13.61 -13.61
N ASN A 439 -1.51 -12.33 -13.82
CA ASN A 439 -2.45 -11.36 -14.35
C ASN A 439 -2.85 -11.70 -15.80
N GLN A 440 -1.89 -12.07 -16.66
CA GLN A 440 -2.18 -12.47 -18.05
C GLN A 440 -3.09 -13.70 -18.12
N LEU A 441 -2.87 -14.71 -17.26
CA LEU A 441 -3.77 -15.85 -17.12
C LEU A 441 -5.19 -15.41 -16.72
N GLY A 442 -5.30 -14.43 -15.84
CA GLY A 442 -6.58 -13.87 -15.37
C GLY A 442 -7.34 -13.07 -16.41
N MET A 443 -6.66 -12.47 -17.39
CA MET A 443 -7.28 -11.74 -18.50
C MET A 443 -7.92 -12.68 -19.52
N GLY A 444 -7.45 -13.93 -19.62
CA GLY A 444 -8.04 -14.95 -20.50
C GLY A 444 -7.95 -14.62 -22.00
N LEU A 445 -6.90 -13.91 -22.40
CA LEU A 445 -6.66 -13.56 -23.80
C LEU A 445 -6.37 -14.80 -24.64
N SER A 446 -6.84 -14.82 -25.89
CA SER A 446 -6.53 -15.82 -26.91
C SER A 446 -5.97 -15.15 -28.17
N GLN A 447 -5.34 -15.93 -29.06
CA GLN A 447 -4.74 -15.43 -30.30
C GLN A 447 -3.73 -14.29 -30.10
N THR A 448 -3.05 -14.29 -28.95
CA THR A 448 -2.06 -13.29 -28.57
C THR A 448 -0.65 -13.87 -28.69
N LEU A 449 0.32 -13.06 -29.12
CA LEU A 449 1.75 -13.40 -29.10
C LEU A 449 2.37 -12.90 -27.80
N TYR A 450 2.82 -13.80 -26.94
CA TYR A 450 3.59 -13.46 -25.75
C TYR A 450 5.08 -13.60 -26.06
N VAL A 451 5.85 -12.55 -25.78
CA VAL A 451 7.31 -12.56 -25.86
C VAL A 451 7.88 -12.45 -24.45
N LEU A 452 8.58 -13.47 -23.99
CA LEU A 452 9.12 -13.55 -22.64
C LEU A 452 10.66 -13.53 -22.68
N ASP A 453 11.24 -12.66 -21.86
CA ASP A 453 12.70 -12.51 -21.72
C ASP A 453 13.19 -13.21 -20.45
N GLU A 454 13.84 -14.37 -20.60
CA GLU A 454 14.38 -15.27 -19.56
C GLU A 454 13.52 -15.35 -18.28
N PRO A 455 12.33 -15.97 -18.35
CA PRO A 455 11.41 -16.01 -17.22
C PRO A 455 11.86 -16.88 -16.02
N THR A 456 12.96 -17.64 -16.15
CA THR A 456 13.55 -18.40 -15.04
C THR A 456 14.49 -17.57 -14.16
N VAL A 457 14.83 -16.33 -14.54
CA VAL A 457 15.78 -15.51 -13.77
C VAL A 457 15.30 -15.27 -12.33
N GLY A 458 16.16 -15.63 -11.37
CA GLY A 458 15.87 -15.52 -9.93
C GLY A 458 14.85 -16.55 -9.43
N LEU A 459 14.44 -17.51 -10.27
CA LEU A 459 13.65 -18.66 -9.87
C LEU A 459 14.56 -19.76 -9.31
N HIS A 460 14.04 -20.53 -8.36
CA HIS A 460 14.74 -21.70 -7.87
C HIS A 460 14.44 -22.88 -8.80
N PRO A 461 15.39 -23.79 -9.11
CA PRO A 461 15.16 -24.90 -10.05
C PRO A 461 13.90 -25.74 -9.75
N ARG A 462 13.61 -25.97 -8.46
CA ARG A 462 12.36 -26.63 -8.01
C ARG A 462 11.08 -26.01 -8.58
N ASP A 463 11.06 -24.70 -8.83
CA ASP A 463 9.89 -23.96 -9.30
C ASP A 463 9.85 -23.84 -10.85
N ASN A 464 10.88 -24.28 -11.59
CA ASN A 464 10.93 -24.24 -13.06
C ASN A 464 9.75 -24.99 -13.70
N LEU A 465 9.46 -26.20 -13.21
CA LEU A 465 8.34 -27.00 -13.71
C LEU A 465 6.98 -26.30 -13.55
N ARG A 466 6.81 -25.50 -12.49
CA ARG A 466 5.58 -24.71 -12.29
C ARG A 466 5.45 -23.65 -13.38
N LEU A 467 6.52 -22.90 -13.63
CA LEU A 467 6.57 -21.90 -14.69
C LEU A 467 6.27 -22.53 -16.06
N ILE A 468 6.92 -23.64 -16.39
CA ILE A 468 6.70 -24.38 -17.65
C ILE A 468 5.22 -24.77 -17.80
N ASN A 469 4.59 -25.28 -16.74
CA ASN A 469 3.17 -25.63 -16.77
C ASN A 469 2.27 -24.41 -17.03
N ILE A 470 2.64 -23.23 -16.52
CA ILE A 470 1.92 -21.98 -16.77
C ILE A 470 2.08 -21.54 -18.23
N LEU A 471 3.29 -21.61 -18.78
CA LEU A 471 3.54 -21.30 -20.20
C LEU A 471 2.70 -22.22 -21.10
N LYS A 472 2.64 -23.52 -20.77
CA LYS A 472 1.77 -24.49 -21.47
C LYS A 472 0.28 -24.15 -21.32
N LYS A 473 -0.18 -23.67 -20.15
CA LYS A 473 -1.57 -23.21 -19.99
C LYS A 473 -1.88 -22.00 -20.88
N LEU A 474 -1.00 -21.00 -20.91
CA LEU A 474 -1.15 -19.84 -21.80
C LEU A 474 -1.20 -20.28 -23.28
N GLN A 475 -0.32 -21.21 -23.67
CA GLN A 475 -0.32 -21.81 -25.01
C GLN A 475 -1.67 -22.49 -25.32
N ASN A 476 -2.17 -23.31 -24.40
CA ASN A 476 -3.42 -24.06 -24.56
C ASN A 476 -4.67 -23.17 -24.64
N GLN A 477 -4.60 -21.91 -24.21
CA GLN A 477 -5.65 -20.90 -24.43
C GLN A 477 -5.69 -20.37 -25.88
N GLY A 478 -4.85 -20.90 -26.77
CA GLY A 478 -4.77 -20.49 -28.18
C GLY A 478 -3.79 -19.33 -28.41
N ASN A 479 -2.80 -19.17 -27.54
CA ASN A 479 -1.77 -18.15 -27.66
C ASN A 479 -0.47 -18.72 -28.22
N THR A 480 0.36 -17.85 -28.81
CA THR A 480 1.72 -18.19 -29.24
C THR A 480 2.71 -17.60 -28.25
N LEU A 481 3.69 -18.40 -27.81
CA LEU A 481 4.71 -17.95 -26.87
C LEU A 481 6.08 -18.03 -27.54
N VAL A 482 6.82 -16.94 -27.51
CA VAL A 482 8.24 -16.85 -27.88
C VAL A 482 9.01 -16.56 -26.61
N VAL A 483 9.88 -17.48 -26.21
CA VAL A 483 10.62 -17.41 -24.93
C VAL A 483 12.10 -17.40 -25.24
N VAL A 484 12.79 -16.32 -24.84
CA VAL A 484 14.25 -16.27 -24.83
C VAL A 484 14.72 -16.94 -23.54
N GLU A 485 15.49 -18.02 -23.65
CA GLU A 485 15.94 -18.79 -22.48
C GLU A 485 17.30 -19.47 -22.69
N HIS A 486 17.91 -19.76 -21.56
CA HIS A 486 19.13 -20.55 -21.41
C HIS A 486 18.94 -21.74 -20.44
N ASP A 487 17.82 -21.79 -19.72
CA ASP A 487 17.51 -22.86 -18.76
C ASP A 487 17.23 -24.21 -19.45
N HIS A 488 17.82 -25.26 -18.90
CA HIS A 488 17.75 -26.63 -19.42
C HIS A 488 16.30 -27.13 -19.49
N ASP A 489 15.52 -26.98 -18.42
CA ASP A 489 14.17 -27.53 -18.33
C ASP A 489 13.23 -26.84 -19.33
N VAL A 490 13.39 -25.52 -19.53
CA VAL A 490 12.56 -24.76 -20.47
C VAL A 490 12.86 -25.17 -21.90
N ILE A 491 14.14 -25.22 -22.30
CA ILE A 491 14.54 -25.62 -23.65
C ILE A 491 14.05 -27.05 -23.94
N TRP A 492 14.19 -27.96 -22.96
CA TRP A 492 13.75 -29.34 -23.09
C TRP A 492 12.24 -29.49 -23.27
N ASN A 493 11.45 -28.56 -22.72
CA ASN A 493 9.98 -28.57 -22.81
C ASN A 493 9.42 -27.75 -23.99
N ALA A 494 10.28 -27.14 -24.81
CA ALA A 494 9.86 -26.37 -25.96
C ALA A 494 9.27 -27.26 -27.07
N SER A 495 8.27 -26.76 -27.79
CA SER A 495 7.72 -27.45 -28.97
C SER A 495 8.56 -27.20 -30.22
N GLN A 496 9.06 -25.96 -30.35
CA GLN A 496 9.95 -25.47 -31.41
C GLN A 496 11.15 -24.80 -30.76
N ILE A 497 12.32 -24.93 -31.37
CA ILE A 497 13.56 -24.29 -30.93
C ILE A 497 14.11 -23.47 -32.08
N ILE A 498 14.55 -22.26 -31.77
CA ILE A 498 15.32 -21.39 -32.66
C ILE A 498 16.64 -21.12 -31.95
N GLU A 499 17.75 -21.56 -32.53
CA GLU A 499 19.09 -21.26 -32.03
C GLU A 499 19.72 -20.14 -32.85
N ILE A 500 20.16 -19.08 -32.17
CA ILE A 500 20.86 -17.94 -32.77
C ILE A 500 22.35 -18.05 -32.41
N GLY A 501 23.22 -17.80 -33.37
CA GLY A 501 24.67 -17.87 -33.17
C GLY A 501 25.44 -17.47 -34.44
N PRO A 502 26.64 -18.03 -34.66
CA PRO A 502 27.40 -18.94 -33.78
C PRO A 502 28.11 -18.25 -32.61
N GLY A 503 28.36 -16.93 -32.69
CA GLY A 503 29.01 -16.15 -31.64
C GLY A 503 28.13 -15.01 -31.12
N SER A 504 28.75 -14.07 -30.41
CA SER A 504 28.11 -12.84 -29.94
C SER A 504 28.54 -11.63 -30.76
N GLY A 505 27.74 -10.56 -30.71
CA GLY A 505 28.03 -9.31 -31.43
C GLY A 505 28.10 -9.54 -32.95
N GLN A 506 29.19 -9.08 -33.58
CA GLN A 506 29.40 -9.22 -35.03
C GLN A 506 29.53 -10.68 -35.51
N PHE A 507 29.75 -11.62 -34.60
CA PHE A 507 29.87 -13.06 -34.91
C PHE A 507 28.54 -13.82 -34.69
N GLY A 508 27.48 -13.12 -34.30
CA GLY A 508 26.15 -13.69 -34.10
C GLY A 508 25.15 -13.16 -35.14
N GLY A 509 23.86 -13.30 -34.84
CA GLY A 509 22.78 -12.78 -35.68
C GLY A 509 22.32 -13.72 -36.79
N GLU A 510 22.87 -14.94 -36.85
CA GLU A 510 22.43 -15.98 -37.78
C GLU A 510 21.54 -16.99 -37.06
N VAL A 511 20.52 -17.50 -37.75
CA VAL A 511 19.70 -18.62 -37.28
C VAL A 511 20.42 -19.91 -37.63
N LEU A 512 21.02 -20.56 -36.63
CA LEU A 512 21.71 -21.84 -36.80
C LEU A 512 20.72 -23.00 -36.98
N PHE A 513 19.63 -22.95 -36.22
CA PHE A 513 18.58 -23.95 -36.23
C PHE A 513 17.21 -23.29 -36.05
N SER A 514 16.20 -23.79 -36.75
CA SER A 514 14.80 -23.42 -36.55
C SER A 514 13.92 -24.62 -36.88
N GLY A 515 13.29 -25.23 -35.88
CA GLY A 515 12.46 -26.41 -36.10
C GLY A 515 11.96 -27.06 -34.81
N LYS A 516 11.41 -28.28 -34.94
CA LYS A 516 10.86 -29.02 -33.80
C LYS A 516 11.98 -29.37 -32.82
N ALA A 517 11.68 -29.34 -31.53
CA ALA A 517 12.66 -29.69 -30.49
C ALA A 517 13.23 -31.11 -30.65
N LYS A 518 12.45 -32.06 -31.19
CA LYS A 518 12.93 -33.43 -31.48
C LYS A 518 14.02 -33.48 -32.54
N ASP A 519 13.97 -32.56 -33.51
CA ASP A 519 14.95 -32.48 -34.59
C ASP A 519 16.21 -31.73 -34.12
N PHE A 520 16.04 -30.75 -33.22
CA PHE A 520 17.13 -30.04 -32.56
C PHE A 520 18.10 -30.97 -31.82
N LEU A 521 17.59 -32.01 -31.15
CA LEU A 521 18.41 -32.99 -30.42
C LEU A 521 19.36 -33.80 -31.32
N LYS A 522 19.23 -33.69 -32.64
CA LYS A 522 20.10 -34.35 -33.64
C LYS A 522 20.99 -33.34 -34.38
N PHE A 523 20.92 -32.06 -34.04
CA PHE A 523 21.62 -31.00 -34.77
C PHE A 523 23.06 -30.84 -34.26
N GLU A 524 24.01 -31.46 -34.97
CA GLU A 524 25.43 -31.52 -34.57
C GLU A 524 26.16 -30.17 -34.58
N LYS A 525 25.70 -29.20 -35.37
CA LYS A 525 26.31 -27.86 -35.46
C LYS A 525 25.84 -26.90 -34.35
N SER A 526 25.04 -27.39 -33.39
CA SER A 526 24.55 -26.60 -32.27
C SER A 526 25.66 -26.28 -31.27
N ASN A 527 25.70 -25.03 -30.79
CA ASN A 527 26.56 -24.66 -29.67
C ASN A 527 25.90 -24.97 -28.33
N THR A 528 24.57 -25.04 -28.30
CA THR A 528 23.77 -25.24 -27.09
C THR A 528 23.61 -26.72 -26.76
N LEU A 529 23.41 -27.59 -27.76
CA LEU A 529 23.12 -29.01 -27.58
C LEU A 529 24.17 -29.78 -26.74
N PRO A 530 25.49 -29.58 -26.88
CA PRO A 530 26.48 -30.28 -26.07
C PRO A 530 26.34 -30.03 -24.56
N TYR A 531 25.83 -28.85 -24.16
CA TYR A 531 25.56 -28.52 -22.76
C TYR A 531 24.25 -29.14 -22.27
N LEU A 532 23.21 -29.19 -23.12
CA LEU A 532 21.93 -29.83 -22.79
C LEU A 532 22.07 -31.34 -22.57
N LEU A 533 22.92 -31.99 -23.36
CA LEU A 533 23.21 -33.44 -23.27
C LEU A 533 24.23 -33.77 -22.17
N GLY A 534 24.81 -32.77 -21.51
CA GLY A 534 25.86 -32.96 -20.50
C GLY A 534 27.18 -33.50 -21.07
N GLN A 535 27.42 -33.37 -22.37
CA GLN A 535 28.67 -33.79 -23.01
C GLN A 535 29.82 -32.82 -22.70
N ASN A 536 29.51 -31.53 -22.55
CA ASN A 536 30.42 -30.49 -22.05
C ASN A 536 30.14 -30.17 -20.57
N GLN A 537 30.24 -31.17 -19.68
CA GLN A 537 30.21 -30.91 -18.24
C GLN A 537 31.45 -30.12 -17.81
N TRP A 538 31.23 -29.10 -16.98
CA TRP A 538 32.28 -28.37 -16.29
C TRP A 538 33.08 -29.34 -15.43
N LYS A 539 34.27 -29.77 -15.90
CA LYS A 539 35.19 -30.52 -15.06
C LYS A 539 35.75 -29.57 -14.02
N THR A 540 35.46 -29.81 -12.75
CA THR A 540 36.09 -29.10 -11.63
C THR A 540 37.58 -29.40 -11.66
N THR A 541 38.38 -28.48 -12.19
CA THR A 541 39.85 -28.64 -12.31
C THR A 541 40.57 -28.36 -10.99
N SER A 542 39.90 -27.71 -10.04
CA SER A 542 40.46 -27.37 -8.72
C SER A 542 40.02 -28.37 -7.65
N PRO A 543 40.92 -28.79 -6.74
CA PRO A 543 40.53 -29.60 -5.59
C PRO A 543 39.59 -28.82 -4.69
N GLU A 544 38.60 -29.52 -4.12
CA GLU A 544 37.71 -28.93 -3.12
C GLU A 544 38.53 -28.40 -1.93
N ARG A 545 38.17 -27.22 -1.43
CA ARG A 545 38.81 -26.58 -0.29
C ARG A 545 37.85 -26.57 0.91
N PRO A 546 37.63 -27.72 1.57
CA PRO A 546 36.72 -27.81 2.69
C PRO A 546 37.15 -26.86 3.81
N VAL A 547 36.17 -26.29 4.50
CA VAL A 547 36.39 -25.35 5.61
C VAL A 547 35.54 -25.82 6.79
N SER A 548 36.20 -26.15 7.90
CA SER A 548 35.54 -26.27 9.20
C SER A 548 35.30 -24.87 9.74
N ILE A 549 34.04 -24.46 9.82
CA ILE A 549 33.66 -23.09 10.17
C ILE A 549 34.04 -22.69 11.60
N ASP A 550 34.05 -23.66 12.51
CA ASP A 550 34.38 -23.47 13.92
C ASP A 550 35.86 -23.13 14.10
N SER A 551 36.72 -23.82 13.34
CA SER A 551 38.18 -23.65 13.38
C SER A 551 38.71 -22.60 12.40
N TYR A 552 37.87 -22.06 11.52
CA TYR A 552 38.32 -21.12 10.49
C TYR A 552 38.63 -19.74 11.07
N ARG A 553 39.91 -19.38 11.02
CA ARG A 553 40.43 -18.12 11.59
C ARG A 553 39.85 -16.86 10.94
N PHE A 554 39.64 -16.88 9.62
CA PHE A 554 39.27 -15.68 8.86
C PHE A 554 37.79 -15.74 8.49
N LYS A 555 36.90 -15.26 9.36
CA LYS A 555 35.46 -15.30 9.14
C LYS A 555 34.78 -13.99 9.50
N ILE A 556 33.66 -13.71 8.83
CA ILE A 556 32.71 -12.66 9.19
C ILE A 556 31.49 -13.31 9.80
N GLU A 557 31.03 -12.79 10.93
CA GLU A 557 29.84 -13.28 11.64
C GLU A 557 28.83 -12.13 11.78
N ILE A 558 27.62 -12.33 11.28
CA ILE A 558 26.49 -11.44 11.58
C ILE A 558 25.42 -12.24 12.32
N LEU A 559 25.14 -11.83 13.56
CA LEU A 559 24.33 -12.58 14.50
C LEU A 559 22.99 -11.89 14.73
N GLY A 560 21.93 -12.68 14.87
CA GLY A 560 20.58 -12.26 15.21
C GLY A 560 19.92 -11.38 14.17
N CYS A 561 20.11 -11.68 12.88
CA CYS A 561 19.46 -10.94 11.79
C CYS A 561 17.92 -11.11 11.88
N THR A 562 17.22 -9.98 11.94
CA THR A 562 15.76 -9.89 12.04
C THR A 562 15.22 -8.83 11.08
N GLY A 563 13.99 -9.04 10.62
CA GLY A 563 13.32 -8.13 9.69
C GLY A 563 12.88 -8.84 8.42
N HIS A 564 11.82 -8.30 7.82
CA HIS A 564 11.03 -9.04 6.84
C HIS A 564 10.64 -10.42 7.39
N ASN A 565 11.07 -11.50 6.75
CA ASN A 565 10.82 -12.87 7.16
C ASN A 565 12.01 -13.55 7.88
N LEU A 566 13.09 -12.83 8.17
CA LEU A 566 14.22 -13.37 8.92
C LEU A 566 13.86 -13.57 10.40
N LYS A 567 14.08 -14.79 10.90
CA LYS A 567 13.71 -15.23 12.26
C LYS A 567 14.94 -15.35 13.16
N ASN A 568 15.60 -14.23 13.47
CA ASN A 568 16.81 -14.19 14.30
C ASN A 568 17.89 -15.15 13.76
N VAL A 569 18.32 -14.91 12.53
CA VAL A 569 19.22 -15.79 11.78
C VAL A 569 20.67 -15.36 11.98
N ASP A 570 21.55 -16.32 12.25
CA ASP A 570 23.00 -16.12 12.31
C ASP A 570 23.63 -16.55 10.98
N LEU A 571 24.59 -15.77 10.48
CA LEU A 571 25.33 -16.08 9.26
C LEU A 571 26.83 -15.95 9.51
N ILE A 572 27.56 -17.02 9.19
CA ILE A 572 29.01 -17.08 9.28
C ILE A 572 29.57 -17.28 7.87
N ILE A 573 30.46 -16.38 7.44
CA ILE A 573 31.08 -16.40 6.11
C ILE A 573 32.58 -16.63 6.24
N PRO A 574 33.11 -17.77 5.75
CA PRO A 574 34.55 -17.95 5.64
C PRO A 574 35.11 -17.04 4.55
N LEU A 575 36.12 -16.25 4.89
CA LEU A 575 36.84 -15.41 3.93
C LEU A 575 37.73 -16.23 2.99
N HIS A 576 38.19 -15.62 1.90
CA HIS A 576 39.03 -16.26 0.88
C HIS A 576 38.38 -17.51 0.24
N ARG A 577 37.06 -17.51 0.12
CA ARG A 577 36.24 -18.56 -0.50
C ARG A 577 35.18 -17.94 -1.40
N ILE A 578 34.73 -18.70 -2.39
CA ILE A 578 33.48 -18.40 -3.10
C ILE A 578 32.36 -18.98 -2.23
N VAL A 579 31.54 -18.10 -1.66
CA VAL A 579 30.43 -18.47 -0.79
C VAL A 579 29.13 -18.21 -1.52
N THR A 580 28.34 -19.27 -1.72
CA THR A 580 27.05 -19.18 -2.41
C THR A 580 25.92 -19.28 -1.39
N VAL A 581 25.05 -18.28 -1.35
CA VAL A 581 23.82 -18.29 -0.54
C VAL A 581 22.65 -18.77 -1.40
N THR A 582 22.18 -19.99 -1.16
CA THR A 582 21.12 -20.63 -1.97
C THR A 582 19.79 -20.72 -1.20
N GLY A 583 18.75 -21.19 -1.88
CA GLY A 583 17.40 -21.38 -1.32
C GLY A 583 16.29 -20.81 -2.21
N VAL A 584 15.06 -21.19 -1.93
CA VAL A 584 13.87 -20.87 -2.74
C VAL A 584 13.56 -19.36 -2.78
N SER A 585 12.79 -18.90 -3.78
CA SER A 585 12.32 -17.50 -3.83
C SER A 585 11.58 -17.15 -2.53
N GLY A 586 11.80 -15.93 -2.01
CA GLY A 586 11.16 -15.50 -0.76
C GLY A 586 11.78 -16.07 0.52
N SER A 587 12.80 -16.95 0.49
CA SER A 587 13.42 -17.51 1.71
C SER A 587 14.18 -16.49 2.57
N GLY A 588 14.42 -15.28 2.07
CA GLY A 588 15.12 -14.21 2.79
C GLY A 588 16.58 -14.00 2.39
N LYS A 589 17.08 -14.63 1.31
CA LYS A 589 18.48 -14.46 0.82
C LYS A 589 18.89 -12.99 0.68
N SER A 590 18.10 -12.21 -0.06
CA SER A 590 18.37 -10.78 -0.27
C SER A 590 18.18 -9.97 1.01
N SER A 591 17.26 -10.36 1.90
CA SER A 591 17.12 -9.73 3.22
C SER A 591 18.38 -9.92 4.05
N LEU A 592 18.97 -11.13 4.02
CA LEU A 592 20.16 -11.48 4.78
C LEU A 592 21.43 -10.83 4.21
N VAL A 593 21.69 -10.99 2.91
CA VAL A 593 22.92 -10.51 2.28
C VAL A 593 22.86 -9.02 1.96
N THR A 594 21.90 -8.61 1.12
CA THR A 594 21.83 -7.24 0.59
C THR A 594 21.28 -6.23 1.60
N HIS A 595 20.36 -6.64 2.47
CA HIS A 595 19.72 -5.70 3.41
C HIS A 595 20.21 -5.81 4.84
N SER A 596 20.94 -6.86 5.24
CA SER A 596 21.50 -6.98 6.60
C SER A 596 23.03 -6.90 6.57
N LEU A 597 23.68 -7.88 5.97
CA LEU A 597 25.14 -8.00 5.95
C LEU A 597 25.82 -6.81 5.27
N TYR A 598 25.41 -6.47 4.03
CA TYR A 598 26.06 -5.40 3.28
C TYR A 598 25.95 -4.04 4.00
N PRO A 599 24.77 -3.55 4.43
CA PRO A 599 24.66 -2.31 5.19
C PRO A 599 25.45 -2.34 6.50
N ALA A 600 25.45 -3.46 7.22
CA ALA A 600 26.21 -3.60 8.47
C ALA A 600 27.73 -3.46 8.23
N LEU A 601 28.26 -4.07 7.17
CA LEU A 601 29.67 -3.94 6.79
C LEU A 601 30.02 -2.53 6.31
N VAL A 602 29.19 -1.91 5.46
CA VAL A 602 29.41 -0.52 5.00
C VAL A 602 29.43 0.45 6.18
N GLN A 603 28.47 0.33 7.10
CA GLN A 603 28.38 1.19 8.26
C GLN A 603 29.61 1.06 9.17
N THR A 604 30.16 -0.14 9.28
CA THR A 604 31.33 -0.44 10.12
C THR A 604 32.65 -0.09 9.44
N ARG A 605 32.78 -0.26 8.13
CA ARG A 605 34.06 -0.12 7.40
C ARG A 605 34.23 1.20 6.65
N GLU A 606 33.16 1.76 6.12
CA GLU A 606 33.21 2.99 5.32
C GLU A 606 32.69 4.21 6.08
N ASN A 607 32.23 4.03 7.33
CA ASN A 607 31.56 5.07 8.13
C ASN A 607 30.41 5.78 7.38
N MET A 608 29.79 5.08 6.43
CA MET A 608 28.66 5.58 5.66
C MET A 608 27.34 5.08 6.24
N LEU A 609 26.36 5.98 6.32
CA LEU A 609 25.03 5.64 6.79
C LEU A 609 24.25 4.96 5.66
N VAL A 610 24.10 3.65 5.77
CA VAL A 610 23.28 2.84 4.86
C VAL A 610 22.14 2.21 5.65
N GLN A 611 20.95 2.21 5.06
CA GLN A 611 19.79 1.58 5.68
C GLN A 611 19.90 0.06 5.59
N GLY A 612 19.88 -0.61 6.75
CA GLY A 612 19.82 -2.07 6.85
C GLY A 612 18.68 -2.56 7.75
N LEU A 613 18.45 -3.88 7.71
CA LEU A 613 17.62 -4.60 8.66
C LEU A 613 18.32 -4.73 10.02
N SER A 614 17.57 -5.13 11.04
CA SER A 614 18.09 -5.22 12.40
C SER A 614 18.93 -6.47 12.58
N TYR A 615 20.02 -6.36 13.32
CA TYR A 615 20.90 -7.46 13.72
C TYR A 615 21.38 -7.20 15.15
N LYS A 616 21.84 -8.26 15.84
CA LYS A 616 22.34 -8.14 17.22
C LYS A 616 23.80 -7.77 17.26
N GLU A 617 24.63 -8.43 16.44
CA GLU A 617 26.08 -8.27 16.50
C GLU A 617 26.72 -8.54 15.14
N LEU A 618 27.83 -7.85 14.86
CA LEU A 618 28.70 -8.09 13.70
C LEU A 618 30.14 -8.25 14.18
N ARG A 619 30.82 -9.32 13.76
CA ARG A 619 32.23 -9.62 14.09
C ARG A 619 33.04 -9.91 12.82
N GLY A 620 34.35 -9.67 12.87
CA GLY A 620 35.27 -9.97 11.78
C GLY A 620 35.25 -8.95 10.64
N ALA A 621 34.54 -7.84 10.78
CA ALA A 621 34.48 -6.78 9.77
C ALA A 621 35.86 -6.14 9.54
N GLU A 622 36.68 -6.06 10.59
CA GLU A 622 38.05 -5.57 10.57
C GLU A 622 38.99 -6.36 9.65
N LEU A 623 38.65 -7.61 9.34
CA LEU A 623 39.46 -8.51 8.50
C LEU A 623 39.41 -8.15 7.01
N ILE A 624 38.48 -7.30 6.57
CA ILE A 624 38.33 -6.91 5.15
C ILE A 624 38.71 -5.45 4.94
N LYS A 625 39.48 -5.14 3.88
CA LYS A 625 39.94 -3.78 3.57
C LYS A 625 38.88 -2.92 2.87
N GLY A 626 38.01 -3.54 2.08
CA GLY A 626 37.00 -2.85 1.29
C GLY A 626 35.88 -3.79 0.90
N LEU A 627 34.76 -3.22 0.48
CA LEU A 627 33.55 -3.95 0.11
C LEU A 627 33.08 -3.47 -1.26
N LEU A 628 32.77 -4.41 -2.15
CA LEU A 628 32.22 -4.10 -3.47
C LEU A 628 30.93 -4.91 -3.64
N MET A 629 29.81 -4.21 -3.78
CA MET A 629 28.55 -4.83 -4.16
C MET A 629 28.34 -4.63 -5.66
N ILE A 630 28.22 -5.75 -6.38
CA ILE A 630 27.82 -5.77 -7.78
C ILE A 630 26.37 -6.24 -7.80
N ASP A 631 25.47 -5.38 -8.25
CA ASP A 631 24.04 -5.65 -8.32
C ASP A 631 23.52 -5.65 -9.76
N GLN A 632 22.22 -5.86 -9.93
CA GLN A 632 21.54 -5.85 -11.23
C GLN A 632 21.00 -4.45 -11.59
N SER A 633 21.44 -3.40 -10.89
CA SER A 633 20.97 -2.05 -11.21
C SER A 633 21.55 -1.60 -12.55
N PRO A 634 20.80 -0.82 -13.36
CA PRO A 634 21.28 -0.38 -14.65
C PRO A 634 22.52 0.52 -14.48
N ILE A 635 23.54 0.24 -15.28
CA ILE A 635 24.83 0.96 -15.33
C ILE A 635 24.64 2.48 -15.39
N GLY A 636 23.61 2.94 -16.12
CA GLY A 636 23.17 4.32 -16.07
C GLY A 636 21.73 4.49 -16.54
N LYS A 637 21.14 5.64 -16.21
CA LYS A 637 19.74 5.97 -16.53
C LYS A 637 19.60 6.84 -17.78
N THR A 638 20.71 7.15 -18.46
CA THR A 638 20.77 8.06 -19.61
C THR A 638 21.61 7.44 -20.71
N ALA A 639 21.33 7.78 -21.97
CA ALA A 639 22.11 7.34 -23.14
C ALA A 639 23.60 7.71 -23.07
N ARG A 640 23.98 8.66 -22.21
CA ARG A 640 25.38 9.06 -21.97
C ARG A 640 26.21 8.01 -21.23
N SER A 641 25.55 7.08 -20.53
CA SER A 641 26.21 6.01 -19.80
C SER A 641 26.38 4.82 -20.72
N ASN A 642 27.63 4.51 -21.04
CA ASN A 642 28.03 3.40 -21.89
C ASN A 642 29.24 2.68 -21.26
N PRO A 643 29.66 1.50 -21.76
CA PRO A 643 30.75 0.74 -21.15
C PRO A 643 32.05 1.54 -21.00
N VAL A 644 32.39 2.37 -21.99
CA VAL A 644 33.64 3.14 -22.03
C VAL A 644 33.64 4.28 -21.00
N THR A 645 32.50 4.94 -20.80
CA THR A 645 32.33 5.99 -19.79
C THR A 645 32.21 5.40 -18.38
N TYR A 646 31.54 4.27 -18.21
CA TYR A 646 31.38 3.60 -16.92
C TYR A 646 32.70 3.06 -16.37
N LEU A 647 33.49 2.40 -17.23
CA LEU A 647 34.83 1.91 -16.89
C LEU A 647 35.88 3.03 -16.81
N LYS A 648 35.48 4.30 -17.05
CA LYS A 648 36.35 5.48 -17.16
C LYS A 648 37.47 5.37 -18.20
N VAL A 649 37.36 4.41 -19.14
CA VAL A 649 38.27 4.28 -20.28
C VAL A 649 38.21 5.53 -21.17
N TYR A 650 37.04 6.19 -21.23
CA TYR A 650 36.86 7.38 -22.04
C TYR A 650 37.75 8.55 -21.60
N ASP A 651 38.09 8.65 -20.31
CA ASP A 651 38.97 9.72 -19.81
C ASP A 651 40.38 9.58 -20.39
N PHE A 652 40.88 8.35 -20.48
CA PHE A 652 42.16 8.06 -21.12
C PHE A 652 42.11 8.36 -22.61
N ILE A 653 41.05 7.94 -23.32
CA ILE A 653 40.88 8.23 -24.74
C ILE A 653 40.88 9.74 -24.99
N ARG A 654 40.11 10.51 -24.22
CA ARG A 654 40.06 11.99 -24.36
C ARG A 654 41.41 12.63 -24.10
N ASN A 655 42.18 12.13 -23.13
CA ASN A 655 43.53 12.61 -22.86
C ASN A 655 44.50 12.30 -24.00
N ILE A 656 44.38 11.13 -24.64
CA ILE A 656 45.18 10.78 -25.83
C ILE A 656 44.84 11.73 -26.98
N PHE A 657 43.56 11.93 -27.27
CA PHE A 657 43.10 12.84 -28.34
C PHE A 657 43.55 14.28 -28.10
N ALA A 658 43.45 14.78 -26.87
CA ALA A 658 43.93 16.13 -26.53
C ALA A 658 45.45 16.28 -26.63
N ASN A 659 46.20 15.18 -26.61
CA ASN A 659 47.64 15.20 -26.71
C ASN A 659 48.19 15.07 -28.13
N THR A 660 47.33 14.88 -29.15
CA THR A 660 47.79 14.84 -30.55
C THR A 660 48.29 16.22 -31.00
N PRO A 661 49.25 16.29 -31.95
CA PRO A 661 49.79 17.56 -32.44
C PRO A 661 48.72 18.52 -32.94
N GLU A 662 47.71 18.01 -33.65
CA GLU A 662 46.61 18.80 -34.23
C GLU A 662 45.74 19.38 -33.12
N ALA A 663 45.40 18.57 -32.11
CA ALA A 663 44.61 19.00 -30.97
C ALA A 663 45.33 20.08 -30.17
N LYS A 664 46.64 19.93 -29.94
CA LYS A 664 47.46 20.95 -29.26
C LYS A 664 47.55 22.24 -30.07
N ALA A 665 47.73 22.15 -31.39
CA ALA A 665 47.77 23.31 -32.27
C ALA A 665 46.45 24.10 -32.28
N MET A 666 45.31 23.40 -32.15
CA MET A 666 43.97 24.00 -32.07
C MET A 666 43.54 24.40 -30.65
N GLY A 667 44.38 24.19 -29.63
CA GLY A 667 44.06 24.49 -28.24
C GLY A 667 42.98 23.58 -27.65
N PHE A 668 42.76 22.39 -28.21
CA PHE A 668 41.77 21.44 -27.72
C PHE A 668 42.23 20.76 -26.43
N SER A 669 41.29 20.63 -25.50
CA SER A 669 41.51 19.98 -24.22
C SER A 669 40.75 18.65 -24.15
N PRO A 670 40.99 17.81 -23.13
CA PRO A 670 40.16 16.61 -22.91
C PRO A 670 38.67 16.95 -22.73
N GLY A 671 38.33 18.19 -22.37
CA GLY A 671 36.96 18.68 -22.29
C GLY A 671 36.30 18.81 -23.67
N THR A 672 37.06 19.17 -24.70
CA THR A 672 36.57 19.30 -26.09
C THR A 672 36.04 17.96 -26.60
N PHE A 673 36.75 16.87 -26.33
CA PHE A 673 36.36 15.51 -26.72
C PHE A 673 35.33 14.87 -25.77
N SER A 674 34.68 15.65 -24.90
CA SER A 674 33.70 15.12 -23.95
C SER A 674 32.28 15.16 -24.50
N LEU A 675 31.56 14.05 -24.37
CA LEU A 675 30.11 13.99 -24.62
C LEU A 675 29.30 14.82 -23.60
N ASN A 676 29.87 15.11 -22.43
CA ASN A 676 29.18 15.75 -21.31
C ASN A 676 29.41 17.26 -21.20
N VAL A 677 30.50 17.77 -21.77
CA VAL A 677 30.94 19.17 -21.61
C VAL A 677 30.62 19.97 -22.89
N GLU A 678 30.26 21.23 -22.72
CA GLU A 678 30.09 22.15 -23.86
C GLU A 678 31.46 22.59 -24.38
N GLY A 679 31.64 22.53 -25.70
CA GLY A 679 32.92 22.82 -26.36
C GLY A 679 33.11 22.01 -27.64
N GLY A 680 32.94 20.68 -27.59
CA GLY A 680 33.07 19.82 -28.77
C GLY A 680 31.99 18.75 -28.97
N ARG A 681 30.96 18.70 -28.10
CA ARG A 681 29.77 17.87 -28.34
C ARG A 681 28.82 18.53 -29.36
N CYS A 682 28.05 17.74 -30.09
CA CYS A 682 27.00 18.23 -30.98
C CYS A 682 25.99 19.12 -30.22
N PRO A 683 25.71 20.36 -30.67
CA PRO A 683 24.82 21.27 -29.96
C PRO A 683 23.34 20.86 -30.01
N VAL A 684 22.97 20.05 -31.02
CA VAL A 684 21.60 19.58 -31.25
C VAL A 684 21.24 18.45 -30.28
N CYS A 685 21.94 17.31 -30.35
CA CYS A 685 21.67 16.19 -29.45
C CYS A 685 22.28 16.38 -28.05
N LYS A 686 23.25 17.29 -27.90
CA LYS A 686 23.97 17.54 -26.64
C LYS A 686 24.65 16.27 -26.10
N GLY A 687 25.14 15.42 -27.01
CA GLY A 687 25.81 14.16 -26.70
C GLY A 687 24.86 13.04 -26.25
N LEU A 688 23.61 13.07 -26.71
CA LEU A 688 22.60 12.03 -26.49
C LEU A 688 22.29 11.25 -27.77
#